data_AF-A0A5D3BCH4-F1
#
_entry.id   AF-A0A5D3BCH4-F1
#
_cell.length_a   1.000
_cell.length_b   1.000
_cell.length_c   1.000
_cell.angle_alpha   90.00
_cell.angle_beta   90.00
_cell.angle_gamma   90.00
#
_symmetry.space_group_name_H-M   'P 1'
#
loop_
_entity.id
_entity.type
_entity.pdbx_description
1 polymer ?
#
loop_
_entity_poly.entity_id
_entity_poly.type
_entity_poly.pdbx_seq_one_letter_code
_entity_poly.pdbx_strand_id
1 'polypeptide(L)'
;MLKEISLHDVRLDPNSLHGTAQTTNLKYLLMLDVDRLLWSFRKTAGLPTPGEPYLGWEKSDCELRGHFVGHYLSASAQMWASTGNPVLKEKMSALVSGLATCQDKMGTGYLSAFPSEEFDRFEAVQPVWAPYYTIHKILAGLLDQYTFAGNSQALKMVTWMVEYFYNRVQNVILKYTVERHYRSLNEETGGMNDVLYRLYRITGNTKHLLLAHLFDKPCFLGLLAVQAEDISGFHVNTHIPIVIGSQMRYEVTGDPLYKEISTYFMDIVNSSHSYATGGTSVHEFWRDPKRLADALGTETEESCTTYNMLKVSRNLFKWTKEIAYADYYERALTNGVLSIQRGTNPGVMIYMLPLGSGSSKARSYHGWGTPFESFWCCYGTGIESFSKLGDSIYFEEEAQTPSLYVIQYISSSLDWKSGNVLLNQEVDPIHSEDPKLRMTLTFSPKGSVRSSTINLRIPSWTSASGAKVLLNGQSLGNNPNGNFKSVTNSWSSGDKLSLEIPINLRTEAIDDDRSEYASVKAILFGPYLLAAYSSGDWEIKTRQADSFSDWITPVPSVYNTFLVTFSQASGKTSFALTNSNQSITMEKYPEQGTDSAVHATFRLIVNDPSAKVTELRDVIGKRVMLEPFSFPGMVLGNKGKDEKLEIADANSEAHSSEFYLVEGLDGKNGTVSLASIDNEGCFVYSGVNYESGSQLKLSCKSKLSLDDGFDEASSFVMESGASQYHPISFVTKGLTRNFLLAPLLSFVDESYTVYFNFNA
;
A
#
# COMPACT_ATOMS: atom_id res chain seq x y z
N MET A 1 14.55 26.41 0.61
CA MET A 1 13.78 25.16 0.78
C MET A 1 12.81 25.06 -0.37
N LEU A 2 12.56 23.85 -0.87
CA LEU A 2 11.52 23.62 -1.87
C LEU A 2 10.15 23.94 -1.28
N LYS A 3 9.27 24.49 -2.12
CA LYS A 3 7.85 24.72 -1.83
C LYS A 3 7.03 23.57 -2.38
N GLU A 4 5.92 23.33 -1.69
CA GLU A 4 4.97 22.29 -2.03
C GLU A 4 4.00 22.81 -3.09
N ILE A 5 3.70 21.97 -4.08
CA ILE A 5 2.62 22.27 -5.02
C ILE A 5 1.27 22.03 -4.33
N SER A 6 0.30 22.92 -4.57
CA SER A 6 -1.05 22.75 -4.01
C SER A 6 -1.72 21.50 -4.57
N LEU A 7 -2.38 20.72 -3.70
CA LEU A 7 -3.26 19.62 -4.13
C LEU A 7 -4.37 20.07 -5.09
N HIS A 8 -4.78 21.35 -5.04
CA HIS A 8 -5.74 21.92 -5.99
C HIS A 8 -5.25 21.91 -7.43
N ASP A 9 -3.93 21.89 -7.62
CA ASP A 9 -3.29 22.05 -8.91
C ASP A 9 -2.84 20.71 -9.51
N VAL A 10 -2.96 19.60 -8.79
CA VAL A 10 -2.58 18.25 -9.24
C VAL A 10 -3.81 17.36 -9.38
N ARG A 11 -4.00 16.73 -10.54
CA ARG A 11 -5.06 15.72 -10.76
C ARG A 11 -4.41 14.41 -11.20
N LEU A 12 -4.69 13.34 -10.47
CA LEU A 12 -4.24 12.00 -10.84
C LEU A 12 -5.06 11.50 -12.03
N ASP A 13 -4.44 10.71 -12.91
CA ASP A 13 -5.18 9.95 -13.90
C ASP A 13 -6.07 8.92 -13.17
N PRO A 14 -7.41 8.97 -13.32
CA PRO A 14 -8.32 8.05 -12.63
C PRO A 14 -8.09 6.57 -12.98
N ASN A 15 -7.49 6.27 -14.14
CA ASN A 15 -7.20 4.90 -14.57
C ASN A 15 -5.84 4.39 -14.06
N SER A 16 -5.01 5.27 -13.49
CA SER A 16 -3.77 4.84 -12.83
C SER A 16 -4.07 4.10 -11.52
N LEU A 17 -3.11 3.30 -11.04
CA LEU A 17 -3.17 2.64 -9.74
C LEU A 17 -3.48 3.65 -8.61
N HIS A 18 -2.82 4.80 -8.62
CA HIS A 18 -3.00 5.86 -7.61
C HIS A 18 -4.37 6.53 -7.73
N GLY A 19 -4.86 6.77 -8.94
CA GLY A 19 -6.19 7.33 -9.19
C GLY A 19 -7.32 6.38 -8.77
N THR A 20 -7.14 5.08 -9.01
CA THR A 20 -8.07 4.04 -8.53
C THR A 20 -8.09 4.01 -7.00
N ALA A 21 -6.93 4.02 -6.34
CA ALA A 21 -6.84 4.02 -4.88
C ALA A 21 -7.47 5.27 -4.24
N GLN A 22 -7.24 6.46 -4.84
CA GLN A 22 -7.88 7.71 -4.44
C GLN A 22 -9.41 7.62 -4.60
N THR A 23 -9.89 7.07 -5.71
CA THR A 23 -11.33 6.94 -6.00
C THR A 23 -12.00 5.97 -5.03
N THR A 24 -11.36 4.84 -4.70
CA THR A 24 -11.84 3.89 -3.68
C THR A 24 -11.99 4.57 -2.33
N ASN A 25 -11.02 5.39 -1.93
CA ASN A 25 -11.09 6.14 -0.69
C ASN A 25 -12.16 7.25 -0.72
N LEU A 26 -12.33 7.95 -1.85
CA LEU A 26 -13.39 8.95 -2.02
C LEU A 26 -14.78 8.32 -1.80
N LYS A 27 -15.01 7.13 -2.38
CA LYS A 27 -16.25 6.37 -2.15
C LYS A 27 -16.47 6.12 -0.66
N TYR A 28 -15.43 5.72 0.07
CA TYR A 28 -15.52 5.49 1.50
C TYR A 28 -15.86 6.76 2.30
N LEU A 29 -15.19 7.88 2.03
CA LEU A 29 -15.46 9.16 2.70
C LEU A 29 -16.90 9.64 2.47
N LEU A 30 -17.49 9.33 1.32
CA LEU A 30 -18.88 9.65 0.99
C LEU A 30 -19.90 8.72 1.68
N MET A 31 -19.52 7.48 2.01
CA MET A 31 -20.36 6.52 2.72
C MET A 31 -20.58 6.87 4.20
N LEU A 32 -19.68 7.66 4.79
CA LEU A 32 -19.76 8.01 6.21
C LEU A 32 -20.87 9.04 6.47
N ASP A 33 -21.65 8.82 7.52
CA ASP A 33 -22.77 9.67 7.91
C ASP A 33 -22.31 10.77 8.87
N VAL A 34 -22.72 12.01 8.57
CA VAL A 34 -22.26 13.19 9.33
C VAL A 34 -22.87 13.22 10.73
N ASP A 35 -24.11 12.76 10.91
CA ASP A 35 -24.74 12.73 12.24
C ASP A 35 -24.08 11.68 13.14
N ARG A 36 -23.69 10.53 12.57
CA ARG A 36 -22.91 9.50 13.28
C ARG A 36 -21.51 9.99 13.67
N LEU A 37 -20.80 10.70 12.78
CA LEU A 37 -19.51 11.33 13.10
C LEU A 37 -19.64 12.38 14.22
N LEU A 38 -20.75 13.12 14.27
CA LEU A 38 -21.02 14.12 15.30
C LEU A 38 -21.55 13.56 16.62
N TRP A 39 -21.93 12.28 16.65
CA TRP A 39 -22.73 11.71 17.73
C TRP A 39 -22.08 11.89 19.10
N SER A 40 -20.81 11.48 19.25
CA SER A 40 -20.10 11.53 20.55
C SER A 40 -19.78 12.97 20.98
N PHE A 41 -19.55 13.88 20.04
CA PHE A 41 -19.36 15.31 20.30
C PHE A 41 -20.64 15.96 20.81
N ARG A 42 -21.79 15.66 20.16
CA ARG A 42 -23.11 16.14 20.59
C ARG A 42 -23.48 15.60 21.96
N LYS A 43 -23.23 14.32 22.22
CA LYS A 43 -23.45 13.71 23.54
C LYS A 43 -22.66 14.43 24.62
N THR A 44 -21.39 14.68 24.39
CA THR A 44 -20.50 15.41 25.32
C THR A 44 -20.98 16.84 25.56
N ALA A 45 -21.47 17.52 24.52
CA ALA A 45 -22.01 18.88 24.62
C ALA A 45 -23.44 18.97 25.19
N GLY A 46 -24.09 17.83 25.50
CA GLY A 46 -25.49 17.79 25.95
C GLY A 46 -26.50 18.21 24.86
N LEU A 47 -26.19 17.93 23.61
CA LEU A 47 -27.04 18.17 22.44
C LEU A 47 -27.76 16.89 22.00
N PRO A 48 -28.87 16.98 21.24
CA PRO A 48 -29.50 15.81 20.63
C PRO A 48 -28.53 15.02 19.74
N THR A 49 -28.61 13.69 19.77
CA THR A 49 -27.71 12.78 19.05
C THR A 49 -28.50 11.91 18.04
N PRO A 50 -28.86 12.43 16.86
CA PRO A 50 -29.50 11.62 15.81
C PRO A 50 -28.62 10.43 15.41
N GLY A 51 -29.25 9.27 15.19
CA GLY A 51 -28.56 8.04 14.82
C GLY A 51 -27.80 7.39 15.98
N GLU A 52 -26.82 6.56 15.63
CA GLU A 52 -26.01 5.76 16.55
C GLU A 52 -24.52 6.03 16.32
N PRO A 53 -23.66 5.92 17.35
CA PRO A 53 -22.23 6.07 17.17
C PRO A 53 -21.69 5.02 16.19
N TYR A 54 -20.53 5.30 15.63
CA TYR A 54 -19.74 4.25 14.99
C TYR A 54 -19.21 3.27 16.03
N LEU A 55 -18.83 2.05 15.61
CA LEU A 55 -18.29 1.02 16.51
C LEU A 55 -16.75 1.10 16.54
N GLY A 56 -16.07 0.03 16.96
CA GLY A 56 -14.61 0.00 17.02
C GLY A 56 -14.07 0.99 18.03
N TRP A 57 -13.05 1.77 17.64
CA TRP A 57 -12.49 2.81 18.52
C TRP A 57 -13.31 4.11 18.57
N GLU A 58 -14.38 4.21 17.78
CA GLU A 58 -15.34 5.33 17.81
C GLU A 58 -16.61 5.02 18.63
N LYS A 59 -16.69 3.83 19.23
CA LYS A 59 -17.82 3.46 20.11
C LYS A 59 -17.94 4.42 21.29
N SER A 60 -19.17 4.60 21.77
CA SER A 60 -19.51 5.65 22.74
C SER A 60 -18.80 5.58 24.10
N ASP A 61 -18.25 4.43 24.45
CA ASP A 61 -17.54 4.12 25.69
C ASP A 61 -16.01 3.95 25.48
N CYS A 62 -15.50 4.16 24.27
CA CYS A 62 -14.05 4.15 24.00
C CYS A 62 -13.41 5.49 24.38
N GLU A 63 -12.33 5.45 25.15
CA GLU A 63 -11.56 6.66 25.52
C GLU A 63 -10.92 7.35 24.30
N LEU A 64 -10.62 6.62 23.22
CA LEU A 64 -10.05 7.20 22.00
C LEU A 64 -11.07 7.86 21.05
N ARG A 65 -12.39 7.76 21.32
CA ARG A 65 -13.45 8.24 20.41
C ARG A 65 -13.26 9.69 19.98
N GLY A 66 -13.65 10.02 18.76
CA GLY A 66 -13.45 11.31 18.11
C GLY A 66 -12.12 11.45 17.36
N HIS A 67 -11.16 10.54 17.55
CA HIS A 67 -9.88 10.60 16.85
C HIS A 67 -10.05 10.41 15.33
N PHE A 68 -10.91 9.49 14.90
CA PHE A 68 -11.17 9.24 13.50
C PHE A 68 -11.94 10.41 12.88
N VAL A 69 -12.82 11.07 13.64
CA VAL A 69 -13.51 12.29 13.19
C VAL A 69 -12.50 13.41 12.89
N GLY A 70 -11.45 13.54 13.72
CA GLY A 70 -10.31 14.41 13.43
C GLY A 70 -9.60 14.05 12.12
N HIS A 71 -9.29 12.77 11.91
CA HIS A 71 -8.72 12.29 10.65
C HIS A 71 -9.64 12.52 9.44
N TYR A 72 -10.95 12.35 9.59
CA TYR A 72 -11.93 12.59 8.54
C TYR A 72 -11.96 14.07 8.13
N LEU A 73 -11.80 15.00 9.07
CA LEU A 73 -11.67 16.42 8.74
C LEU A 73 -10.42 16.67 7.87
N SER A 74 -9.27 16.10 8.19
CA SER A 74 -8.06 16.21 7.36
C SER A 74 -8.25 15.54 5.98
N ALA A 75 -8.68 14.29 5.96
CA ALA A 75 -8.86 13.50 4.75
C ALA A 75 -9.88 14.12 3.80
N SER A 76 -11.03 14.58 4.30
CA SER A 76 -12.06 15.21 3.45
C SER A 76 -11.58 16.54 2.84
N ALA A 77 -10.82 17.34 3.58
CA ALA A 77 -10.25 18.59 3.05
C ALA A 77 -9.19 18.31 1.97
N GLN A 78 -8.30 17.36 2.21
CA GLN A 78 -7.28 16.93 1.23
C GLN A 78 -7.91 16.31 -0.01
N MET A 79 -8.88 15.40 0.16
CA MET A 79 -9.59 14.75 -0.95
C MET A 79 -10.38 15.76 -1.78
N TRP A 80 -11.03 16.73 -1.14
CA TRP A 80 -11.72 17.81 -1.83
C TRP A 80 -10.74 18.66 -2.65
N ALA A 81 -9.57 18.99 -2.11
CA ALA A 81 -8.54 19.70 -2.88
C ALA A 81 -8.04 18.89 -4.09
N SER A 82 -7.84 17.58 -3.90
CA SER A 82 -7.38 16.65 -4.94
C SER A 82 -8.40 16.41 -6.06
N THR A 83 -9.71 16.47 -5.77
CA THR A 83 -10.76 15.99 -6.71
C THR A 83 -11.83 17.03 -7.07
N GLY A 84 -12.02 18.06 -6.25
CA GLY A 84 -13.10 19.03 -6.40
C GLY A 84 -14.50 18.47 -6.13
N ASN A 85 -14.64 17.29 -5.52
CA ASN A 85 -15.94 16.63 -5.35
C ASN A 85 -16.95 17.48 -4.54
N PRO A 86 -18.10 17.89 -5.12
CA PRO A 86 -19.02 18.82 -4.47
C PRO A 86 -19.80 18.20 -3.30
N VAL A 87 -20.15 16.91 -3.39
CA VAL A 87 -20.89 16.21 -2.33
C VAL A 87 -20.01 16.08 -1.07
N LEU A 88 -18.73 15.77 -1.24
CA LEU A 88 -17.78 15.74 -0.13
C LEU A 88 -17.64 17.13 0.51
N LYS A 89 -17.62 18.21 -0.29
CA LYS A 89 -17.59 19.60 0.20
C LYS A 89 -18.77 19.93 1.11
N GLU A 90 -19.97 19.49 0.74
CA GLU A 90 -21.17 19.66 1.56
C GLU A 90 -21.05 18.89 2.89
N LYS A 91 -20.66 17.61 2.84
CA LYS A 91 -20.50 16.77 4.04
C LYS A 91 -19.44 17.29 5.01
N MET A 92 -18.25 17.66 4.51
CA MET A 92 -17.18 18.20 5.36
C MET A 92 -17.58 19.55 5.98
N SER A 93 -18.29 20.41 5.24
CA SER A 93 -18.78 21.69 5.75
C SER A 93 -19.84 21.49 6.84
N ALA A 94 -20.77 20.56 6.61
CA ALA A 94 -21.79 20.19 7.60
C ALA A 94 -21.17 19.63 8.89
N LEU A 95 -20.12 18.81 8.78
CA LEU A 95 -19.37 18.32 9.95
C LEU A 95 -18.73 19.46 10.73
N VAL A 96 -18.03 20.39 10.07
CA VAL A 96 -17.44 21.57 10.74
C VAL A 96 -18.50 22.40 11.45
N SER A 97 -19.64 22.68 10.79
CA SER A 97 -20.73 23.44 11.41
C SER A 97 -21.38 22.71 12.59
N GLY A 98 -21.51 21.39 12.52
CA GLY A 98 -22.00 20.57 13.63
C GLY A 98 -21.05 20.59 14.83
N LEU A 99 -19.74 20.47 14.58
CA LEU A 99 -18.71 20.56 15.61
C LEU A 99 -18.64 21.98 16.23
N ALA A 100 -18.81 23.03 15.42
CA ALA A 100 -18.90 24.40 15.90
C ALA A 100 -20.07 24.58 16.87
N THR A 101 -21.23 24.03 16.54
CA THR A 101 -22.41 24.04 17.43
C THR A 101 -22.12 23.36 18.77
N CYS A 102 -21.38 22.24 18.77
CA CYS A 102 -20.94 21.58 20.00
C CYS A 102 -19.99 22.47 20.81
N GLN A 103 -18.98 23.07 20.17
CA GLN A 103 -18.00 23.95 20.84
C GLN A 103 -18.68 25.21 21.44
N ASP A 104 -19.60 25.81 20.69
CA ASP A 104 -20.38 26.98 21.14
C ASP A 104 -21.26 26.63 22.34
N LYS A 105 -21.89 25.44 22.34
CA LYS A 105 -22.71 24.96 23.46
C LYS A 105 -21.87 24.72 24.72
N MET A 106 -20.64 24.23 24.58
CA MET A 106 -19.70 24.08 25.69
C MET A 106 -19.23 25.43 26.23
N GLY A 107 -19.07 26.44 25.38
CA GLY A 107 -18.84 27.83 25.78
C GLY A 107 -17.46 28.15 26.36
N THR A 108 -16.54 27.17 26.40
CA THR A 108 -15.20 27.31 27.00
C THR A 108 -14.06 27.28 25.98
N GLY A 109 -14.36 26.99 24.72
CA GLY A 109 -13.37 26.66 23.69
C GLY A 109 -13.01 25.17 23.62
N TYR A 110 -13.46 24.38 24.59
CA TYR A 110 -13.28 22.93 24.57
C TYR A 110 -14.13 22.27 23.47
N LEU A 111 -13.51 21.35 22.74
CA LEU A 111 -14.17 20.49 21.76
C LEU A 111 -13.51 19.11 21.78
N SER A 112 -14.26 18.09 22.15
CA SER A 112 -13.87 16.68 22.09
C SER A 112 -15.13 15.81 22.03
N ALA A 113 -14.95 14.54 21.66
CA ALA A 113 -15.98 13.50 21.75
C ALA A 113 -16.11 12.91 23.17
N PHE A 114 -15.31 13.39 24.11
CA PHE A 114 -15.28 12.98 25.51
C PHE A 114 -15.22 14.15 26.50
N PRO A 115 -15.56 13.96 27.79
CA PRO A 115 -15.46 15.00 28.81
C PRO A 115 -14.01 15.41 29.15
N SER A 116 -13.82 16.64 29.64
CA SER A 116 -12.48 17.15 29.99
C SER A 116 -11.75 16.38 31.09
N GLU A 117 -12.46 15.52 31.84
CA GLU A 117 -11.93 14.68 32.91
C GLU A 117 -10.82 13.73 32.43
N GLU A 118 -10.86 13.27 31.18
CA GLU A 118 -9.80 12.42 30.62
C GLU A 118 -8.44 13.15 30.62
N PHE A 119 -8.42 14.48 30.45
CA PHE A 119 -7.21 15.29 30.62
C PHE A 119 -6.80 15.46 32.09
N ASP A 120 -7.76 15.48 33.01
CA ASP A 120 -7.45 15.55 34.45
C ASP A 120 -6.68 14.30 34.86
N ARG A 121 -7.09 13.11 34.38
CA ARG A 121 -6.36 11.83 34.56
C ARG A 121 -4.98 11.87 33.90
N PHE A 122 -4.90 12.29 32.64
CA PHE A 122 -3.62 12.36 31.90
C PHE A 122 -2.60 13.23 32.65
N GLU A 123 -2.98 14.44 33.03
CA GLU A 123 -2.11 15.41 33.73
C GLU A 123 -1.84 14.98 35.19
N ALA A 124 -2.74 14.17 35.76
CA ALA A 124 -2.54 13.47 37.01
C ALA A 124 -1.66 12.20 36.88
N VAL A 125 -1.18 11.86 35.68
CA VAL A 125 -0.41 10.63 35.39
C VAL A 125 -1.14 9.41 35.92
N GLN A 126 -2.45 9.39 35.67
CA GLN A 126 -3.33 8.25 35.91
C GLN A 126 -3.61 7.56 34.57
N PRO A 127 -3.90 6.25 34.57
CA PRO A 127 -4.24 5.54 33.33
C PRO A 127 -5.39 6.26 32.63
N VAL A 128 -5.25 6.51 31.33
CA VAL A 128 -6.27 7.01 30.38
C VAL A 128 -5.69 6.86 28.98
N TRP A 129 -6.51 6.54 27.99
CA TRP A 129 -6.01 6.28 26.65
C TRP A 129 -5.84 7.56 25.82
N ALA A 130 -4.61 8.04 25.69
CA ALA A 130 -4.13 9.02 24.71
C ALA A 130 -5.07 10.22 24.37
N PRO A 131 -5.63 10.97 25.36
CA PRO A 131 -6.58 12.05 25.08
C PRO A 131 -5.96 13.22 24.28
N TYR A 132 -4.66 13.51 24.45
CA TYR A 132 -3.96 14.52 23.65
C TYR A 132 -3.73 14.08 22.20
N TYR A 133 -3.56 12.78 21.93
CA TYR A 133 -3.53 12.25 20.57
C TYR A 133 -4.84 12.54 19.82
N THR A 134 -5.99 12.31 20.47
CA THR A 134 -7.31 12.56 19.89
C THR A 134 -7.49 14.04 19.57
N ILE A 135 -7.12 14.92 20.51
CA ILE A 135 -7.17 16.36 20.29
C ILE A 135 -6.25 16.81 19.17
N HIS A 136 -5.05 16.24 19.08
CA HIS A 136 -4.17 16.52 17.95
C HIS A 136 -4.88 16.24 16.62
N LYS A 137 -5.61 15.12 16.46
CA LYS A 137 -6.35 14.85 15.21
C LYS A 137 -7.43 15.88 14.93
N ILE A 138 -8.20 16.29 15.95
CA ILE A 138 -9.24 17.29 15.80
C ILE A 138 -8.65 18.65 15.42
N LEU A 139 -7.57 19.08 16.09
CA LEU A 139 -6.85 20.31 15.78
C LEU A 139 -6.28 20.28 14.36
N ALA A 140 -5.62 19.19 13.97
CA ALA A 140 -5.03 19.03 12.65
C ALA A 140 -6.12 19.04 11.56
N GLY A 141 -7.22 18.33 11.80
CA GLY A 141 -8.39 18.31 10.93
C GLY A 141 -8.99 19.69 10.71
N LEU A 142 -9.25 20.45 11.78
CA LEU A 142 -9.78 21.82 11.67
C LEU A 142 -8.79 22.77 10.96
N LEU A 143 -7.49 22.61 11.23
CA LEU A 143 -6.47 23.41 10.55
C LEU A 143 -6.39 23.09 9.05
N ASP A 144 -6.56 21.81 8.67
CA ASP A 144 -6.60 21.36 7.28
C ASP A 144 -7.85 21.85 6.55
N GLN A 145 -9.00 21.90 7.23
CA GLN A 145 -10.22 22.53 6.68
C GLN A 145 -10.00 24.00 6.32
N TYR A 146 -9.22 24.73 7.11
CA TYR A 146 -8.82 26.09 6.75
C TYR A 146 -7.78 26.09 5.62
N THR A 147 -6.72 25.30 5.75
CA THR A 147 -5.55 25.34 4.85
C THR A 147 -5.90 24.89 3.43
N PHE A 148 -6.70 23.84 3.29
CA PHE A 148 -7.09 23.31 1.98
C PHE A 148 -8.42 23.87 1.47
N ALA A 149 -9.38 24.15 2.36
CA ALA A 149 -10.74 24.55 1.95
C ALA A 149 -11.13 25.99 2.25
N GLY A 150 -10.23 26.79 2.85
CA GLY A 150 -10.49 28.19 3.18
C GLY A 150 -11.58 28.38 4.23
N ASN A 151 -11.87 27.34 5.04
CA ASN A 151 -12.93 27.38 6.03
C ASN A 151 -12.52 28.24 7.24
N SER A 152 -12.95 29.50 7.25
CA SER A 152 -12.63 30.46 8.31
C SER A 152 -13.30 30.13 9.66
N GLN A 153 -14.43 29.40 9.67
CA GLN A 153 -15.04 28.92 10.91
C GLN A 153 -14.12 27.90 11.59
N ALA A 154 -13.56 26.96 10.83
CA ALA A 154 -12.60 25.98 11.34
C ALA A 154 -11.36 26.64 11.96
N LEU A 155 -10.82 27.71 11.34
CA LEU A 155 -9.69 28.47 11.91
C LEU A 155 -10.05 29.12 13.27
N LYS A 156 -11.26 29.65 13.41
CA LYS A 156 -11.73 30.21 14.70
C LYS A 156 -11.83 29.12 15.76
N MET A 157 -12.40 27.97 15.39
CA MET A 157 -12.57 26.83 16.29
C MET A 157 -11.22 26.31 16.81
N VAL A 158 -10.27 26.03 15.92
CA VAL A 158 -8.93 25.53 16.30
C VAL A 158 -8.18 26.55 17.17
N THR A 159 -8.28 27.84 16.86
CA THR A 159 -7.66 28.90 17.68
C THR A 159 -8.26 28.93 19.08
N TRP A 160 -9.58 28.79 19.20
CA TRP A 160 -10.26 28.78 20.50
C TRP A 160 -9.93 27.52 21.31
N MET A 161 -9.83 26.36 20.66
CA MET A 161 -9.36 25.13 21.29
C MET A 161 -7.92 25.29 21.81
N VAL A 162 -7.02 25.86 21.02
CA VAL A 162 -5.62 26.05 21.43
C VAL A 162 -5.52 27.01 22.60
N GLU A 163 -6.35 28.07 22.68
CA GLU A 163 -6.41 28.93 23.87
C GLU A 163 -6.86 28.16 25.12
N TYR A 164 -7.85 27.26 25.00
CA TYR A 164 -8.26 26.38 26.11
C TYR A 164 -7.08 25.50 26.59
N PHE A 165 -6.42 24.78 25.68
CA PHE A 165 -5.32 23.89 26.04
C PHE A 165 -4.06 24.63 26.49
N TYR A 166 -3.80 25.84 25.96
CA TYR A 166 -2.74 26.71 26.46
C TYR A 166 -2.96 27.02 27.94
N ASN A 167 -4.13 27.54 28.31
CA ASN A 167 -4.43 27.88 29.69
C ASN A 167 -4.40 26.64 30.60
N ARG A 168 -4.89 25.50 30.10
CA ARG A 168 -4.84 24.23 30.82
C ARG A 168 -3.42 23.77 31.12
N VAL A 169 -2.54 23.71 30.13
CA VAL A 169 -1.14 23.32 30.30
C VAL A 169 -0.40 24.30 31.23
N GLN A 170 -0.64 25.60 31.08
CA GLN A 170 -0.08 26.60 32.00
C GLN A 170 -0.54 26.34 33.45
N ASN A 171 -1.82 26.04 33.68
CA ASN A 171 -2.33 25.70 35.01
C ASN A 171 -1.70 24.42 35.59
N VAL A 172 -1.46 23.40 34.77
CA VAL A 172 -0.75 22.17 35.21
C VAL A 172 0.67 22.51 35.67
N ILE A 173 1.40 23.32 34.89
CA ILE A 173 2.76 23.71 35.22
C ILE A 173 2.80 24.55 36.50
N LEU A 174 1.87 25.50 36.66
CA LEU A 174 1.76 26.35 37.84
C LEU A 174 1.36 25.56 39.09
N LYS A 175 0.44 24.60 38.96
CA LYS A 175 -0.04 23.77 40.07
C LYS A 175 0.98 22.71 40.49
N TYR A 176 1.71 22.15 39.54
CA TYR A 176 2.68 21.09 39.77
C TYR A 176 4.09 21.58 39.42
N THR A 177 4.58 21.29 38.21
CA THR A 177 5.88 21.73 37.67
C THR A 177 5.92 21.51 36.16
N VAL A 178 6.91 22.07 35.46
CA VAL A 178 7.21 21.70 34.06
C VAL A 178 7.63 20.23 33.93
N GLU A 179 8.34 19.69 34.92
CA GLU A 179 8.69 18.26 34.95
C GLU A 179 7.44 17.38 34.99
N ARG A 180 6.43 17.77 35.78
CA ARG A 180 5.15 17.06 35.83
C ARG A 180 4.47 17.04 34.45
N HIS A 181 4.47 18.17 33.75
CA HIS A 181 3.96 18.25 32.38
C HIS A 181 4.68 17.25 31.47
N TYR A 182 6.02 17.29 31.40
CA TYR A 182 6.77 16.36 30.56
C TYR A 182 6.60 14.88 30.95
N ARG A 183 6.44 14.59 32.25
CA ARG A 183 6.14 13.24 32.73
C ARG A 183 4.79 12.73 32.21
N SER A 184 3.78 13.60 32.12
CA SER A 184 2.48 13.22 31.54
C SER A 184 2.57 12.90 30.05
N LEU A 185 3.48 13.53 29.30
CA LEU A 185 3.71 13.24 27.87
C LEU A 185 4.40 11.89 27.62
N ASN A 186 4.60 11.05 28.63
CA ASN A 186 4.93 9.64 28.43
C ASN A 186 3.74 8.83 27.93
N GLU A 187 2.52 9.30 28.19
CA GLU A 187 1.32 8.89 27.47
C GLU A 187 1.27 9.57 26.09
N GLU A 188 0.65 8.95 25.10
CA GLU A 188 0.69 9.41 23.71
C GLU A 188 -0.03 10.76 23.51
N THR A 189 0.65 11.68 22.82
CA THR A 189 0.14 13.01 22.48
C THR A 189 -0.03 13.21 20.97
N GLY A 190 0.42 12.26 20.15
CA GLY A 190 0.58 12.45 18.71
C GLY A 190 1.45 13.67 18.37
N GLY A 191 1.17 14.33 17.25
CA GLY A 191 1.86 15.53 16.76
C GLY A 191 1.25 16.83 17.29
N MET A 192 1.02 16.94 18.61
CA MET A 192 0.57 18.21 19.20
C MET A 192 1.55 19.35 18.90
N ASN A 193 2.86 19.10 18.96
CA ASN A 193 3.86 20.10 18.58
C ASN A 193 3.77 20.47 17.08
N ASP A 194 3.63 19.50 16.17
CA ASP A 194 3.43 19.72 14.72
C ASP A 194 2.27 20.69 14.44
N VAL A 195 1.05 20.35 14.87
CA VAL A 195 -0.14 21.17 14.57
C VAL A 195 -0.04 22.58 15.16
N LEU A 196 0.58 22.74 16.33
CA LEU A 196 0.73 24.03 17.00
C LEU A 196 1.78 24.92 16.30
N TYR A 197 2.89 24.36 15.81
CA TYR A 197 3.84 25.10 14.97
C TYR A 197 3.22 25.53 13.65
N ARG A 198 2.42 24.66 13.02
CA ARG A 198 1.66 25.00 11.80
C ARG A 198 0.65 26.12 12.05
N LEU A 199 -0.08 26.08 13.16
CA LEU A 199 -1.01 27.15 13.54
C LEU A 199 -0.28 28.47 13.83
N TYR A 200 0.89 28.42 14.47
CA TYR A 200 1.73 29.61 14.68
C TYR A 200 2.13 30.27 13.36
N ARG A 201 2.54 29.50 12.34
CA ARG A 201 2.87 30.04 11.01
C ARG A 201 1.71 30.82 10.37
N ILE A 202 0.47 30.42 10.64
CA ILE A 202 -0.73 31.07 10.10
C ILE A 202 -1.11 32.30 10.91
N THR A 203 -0.98 32.25 12.24
CA THR A 203 -1.56 33.25 13.15
C THR A 203 -0.55 34.26 13.72
N GLY A 204 0.74 33.92 13.75
CA GLY A 204 1.77 34.70 14.43
C GLY A 204 1.62 34.78 15.96
N ASN A 205 0.66 34.06 16.56
CA ASN A 205 0.39 34.16 18.00
C ASN A 205 1.44 33.37 18.81
N THR A 206 2.24 34.09 19.60
CA THR A 206 3.33 33.51 20.40
C THR A 206 2.89 32.50 21.45
N LYS A 207 1.60 32.51 21.87
CA LYS A 207 1.05 31.45 22.72
C LYS A 207 1.06 30.09 22.02
N HIS A 208 0.78 30.06 20.72
CA HIS A 208 0.80 28.82 19.93
C HIS A 208 2.23 28.28 19.84
N LEU A 209 3.21 29.18 19.64
CA LEU A 209 4.63 28.83 19.63
C LEU A 209 5.09 28.25 20.97
N LEU A 210 4.73 28.88 22.08
CA LEU A 210 5.08 28.40 23.42
C LEU A 210 4.42 27.05 23.72
N LEU A 211 3.14 26.87 23.38
CA LEU A 211 2.47 25.59 23.59
C LEU A 211 3.12 24.49 22.74
N ALA A 212 3.46 24.76 21.49
CA ALA A 212 4.15 23.81 20.62
C ALA A 212 5.45 23.32 21.27
N HIS A 213 6.25 24.25 21.80
CA HIS A 213 7.49 23.94 22.51
C HIS A 213 7.27 23.05 23.73
N LEU A 214 6.21 23.29 24.51
CA LEU A 214 5.86 22.46 25.66
C LEU A 214 5.46 21.02 25.27
N PHE A 215 5.17 20.76 23.99
CA PHE A 215 4.89 19.41 23.47
C PHE A 215 6.08 18.75 22.74
N ASP A 216 7.27 19.38 22.70
CA ASP A 216 8.46 18.83 22.01
C ASP A 216 9.08 17.58 22.68
N LYS A 217 8.52 17.09 23.80
CA LYS A 217 8.98 15.90 24.55
C LYS A 217 10.53 15.77 24.61
N PRO A 218 11.20 16.61 25.44
CA PRO A 218 12.66 16.63 25.52
C PRO A 218 13.34 15.29 25.86
N CYS A 219 12.65 14.38 26.56
CA CYS A 219 13.22 13.06 26.90
C CYS A 219 13.46 12.15 25.69
N PHE A 220 12.70 12.33 24.60
CA PHE A 220 12.90 11.58 23.36
C PHE A 220 13.78 12.38 22.38
N LEU A 221 13.43 13.64 22.11
CA LEU A 221 14.23 14.47 21.20
C LEU A 221 15.66 14.71 21.71
N GLY A 222 15.86 14.70 23.03
CA GLY A 222 17.18 14.80 23.65
C GLY A 222 18.11 13.63 23.31
N LEU A 223 17.57 12.41 23.17
CA LEU A 223 18.35 11.23 22.75
C LEU A 223 18.85 11.41 21.31
N LEU A 224 17.96 11.88 20.42
CA LEU A 224 18.30 12.16 19.03
C LEU A 224 19.27 13.34 18.90
N ALA A 225 19.14 14.36 19.76
CA ALA A 225 20.02 15.53 19.79
C ALA A 225 21.47 15.18 20.15
N VAL A 226 21.67 14.18 21.04
CA VAL A 226 23.01 13.68 21.41
C VAL A 226 23.46 12.50 20.55
N GLN A 227 22.70 12.17 19.50
CA GLN A 227 22.95 11.07 18.59
C GLN A 227 23.10 9.70 19.29
N ALA A 228 22.21 9.40 20.23
CA ALA A 228 22.15 8.10 20.88
C ALA A 228 21.33 7.10 20.01
N GLU A 229 21.87 5.90 19.80
CA GLU A 229 21.24 4.80 19.04
C GLU A 229 20.20 4.01 19.87
N ASP A 230 19.48 4.67 20.77
CA ASP A 230 18.61 4.02 21.77
C ASP A 230 17.13 4.40 21.55
N ILE A 231 16.55 3.89 20.45
CA ILE A 231 15.11 4.02 20.17
C ILE A 231 14.31 2.72 20.38
N SER A 232 14.98 1.63 20.79
CA SER A 232 14.35 0.34 21.08
C SER A 232 13.33 0.49 22.21
N GLY A 233 12.21 -0.23 22.12
CA GLY A 233 11.15 -0.23 23.12
C GLY A 233 10.21 0.99 23.10
N PHE A 234 10.50 2.02 22.30
CA PHE A 234 9.55 3.10 22.09
C PHE A 234 8.42 2.69 21.13
N HIS A 235 7.19 3.09 21.46
CA HIS A 235 6.03 2.94 20.58
C HIS A 235 6.21 3.85 19.35
N VAL A 236 6.29 3.25 18.17
CA VAL A 236 6.77 3.93 16.95
C VAL A 236 5.87 5.10 16.57
N ASN A 237 4.56 4.86 16.49
CA ASN A 237 3.60 5.86 16.04
C ASN A 237 3.37 7.00 17.04
N THR A 238 3.75 6.81 18.32
CA THR A 238 3.79 7.91 19.31
C THR A 238 4.92 8.89 18.98
N HIS A 239 6.07 8.37 18.55
CA HIS A 239 7.32 9.15 18.52
C HIS A 239 7.62 9.78 17.15
N ILE A 240 7.24 9.16 16.03
CA ILE A 240 7.43 9.79 14.71
C ILE A 240 6.71 11.16 14.60
N PRO A 241 5.45 11.34 15.05
CA PRO A 241 4.79 12.65 15.05
C PRO A 241 5.53 13.73 15.84
N ILE A 242 6.22 13.35 16.92
CA ILE A 242 7.04 14.30 17.70
C ILE A 242 8.24 14.76 16.86
N VAL A 243 8.87 13.86 16.10
CA VAL A 243 9.93 14.21 15.13
C VAL A 243 9.40 15.15 14.05
N ILE A 244 8.20 14.90 13.52
CA ILE A 244 7.56 15.79 12.53
C ILE A 244 7.35 17.18 13.12
N GLY A 245 6.90 17.30 14.37
CA GLY A 245 6.79 18.60 15.02
C GLY A 245 8.14 19.26 15.26
N SER A 246 9.19 18.48 15.51
CA SER A 246 10.58 18.95 15.55
C SER A 246 11.02 19.53 14.19
N GLN A 247 10.59 18.92 13.07
CA GLN A 247 10.83 19.45 11.73
C GLN A 247 10.10 20.78 11.50
N MET A 248 8.85 20.88 11.94
CA MET A 248 8.10 22.13 11.85
C MET A 248 8.73 23.23 12.70
N ARG A 249 9.29 22.89 13.87
CA ARG A 249 10.07 23.84 14.66
C ARG A 249 11.24 24.41 13.88
N TYR A 250 12.03 23.57 13.21
CA TYR A 250 13.13 24.05 12.35
C TYR A 250 12.63 25.01 11.26
N GLU A 251 11.54 24.67 10.57
CA GLU A 251 10.96 25.54 9.54
C GLU A 251 10.48 26.90 10.11
N VAL A 252 10.05 26.92 11.38
CA VAL A 252 9.54 28.12 12.06
C VAL A 252 10.65 28.98 12.66
N THR A 253 11.64 28.37 13.32
CA THR A 253 12.65 29.08 14.12
C THR A 253 14.00 29.20 13.44
N GLY A 254 14.29 28.34 12.46
CA GLY A 254 15.60 28.22 11.83
C GLY A 254 16.67 27.54 12.70
N ASP A 255 16.28 26.92 13.83
CA ASP A 255 17.21 26.29 14.77
C ASP A 255 17.84 25.00 14.20
N PRO A 256 19.14 24.99 13.85
CA PRO A 256 19.77 23.89 13.12
C PRO A 256 19.78 22.57 13.90
N LEU A 257 19.70 22.61 15.23
CA LEU A 257 19.64 21.39 16.06
C LEU A 257 18.46 20.50 15.65
N TYR A 258 17.31 21.11 15.34
CA TYR A 258 16.10 20.36 14.97
C TYR A 258 16.17 19.75 13.57
N LYS A 259 16.98 20.33 12.69
CA LYS A 259 17.34 19.70 11.42
C LYS A 259 18.22 18.47 11.66
N GLU A 260 19.25 18.59 12.50
CA GLU A 260 20.16 17.49 12.84
C GLU A 260 19.44 16.32 13.52
N ILE A 261 18.56 16.61 14.49
CA ILE A 261 17.67 15.61 15.14
C ILE A 261 16.88 14.82 14.09
N SER A 262 16.28 15.52 13.12
CA SER A 262 15.42 14.90 12.12
C SER A 262 16.21 14.08 11.10
N THR A 263 17.38 14.57 10.68
CA THR A 263 18.30 13.82 9.80
C THR A 263 18.77 12.55 10.49
N TYR A 264 19.27 12.67 11.73
CA TYR A 264 19.78 11.53 12.48
C TYR A 264 18.70 10.49 12.78
N PHE A 265 17.47 10.92 13.10
CA PHE A 265 16.34 10.00 13.26
C PHE A 265 16.08 9.15 12.02
N MET A 266 16.07 9.77 10.83
CA MET A 266 15.89 9.05 9.57
C MET A 266 17.04 8.06 9.32
N ASP A 267 18.27 8.44 9.66
CA ASP A 267 19.45 7.60 9.50
C ASP A 267 19.40 6.37 10.44
N ILE A 268 19.00 6.53 11.70
CA ILE A 268 18.83 5.39 12.63
C ILE A 268 17.79 4.42 12.08
N VAL A 269 16.59 4.91 11.72
CA VAL A 269 15.50 4.05 11.27
C VAL A 269 15.92 3.26 10.03
N ASN A 270 16.49 3.94 9.03
CA ASN A 270 16.92 3.31 7.79
C ASN A 270 18.09 2.36 7.91
N SER A 271 18.95 2.52 8.92
CA SER A 271 20.16 1.68 9.08
C SER A 271 19.97 0.47 9.98
N SER A 272 18.83 0.37 10.67
CA SER A 272 18.65 -0.66 11.71
C SER A 272 17.22 -1.09 12.02
N HIS A 273 16.19 -0.39 11.52
CA HIS A 273 14.77 -0.65 11.87
C HIS A 273 13.83 -0.68 10.65
N SER A 274 14.35 -0.66 9.41
CA SER A 274 13.54 -0.59 8.19
C SER A 274 13.50 -1.92 7.46
N TYR A 275 12.32 -2.32 7.02
CA TYR A 275 12.15 -3.45 6.10
C TYR A 275 12.24 -2.99 4.63
N ALA A 276 12.29 -3.93 3.69
CA ALA A 276 12.44 -3.67 2.25
C ALA A 276 11.25 -2.91 1.64
N THR A 277 10.11 -2.87 2.33
CA THR A 277 8.94 -2.04 2.03
C THR A 277 9.19 -0.54 2.27
N GLY A 278 10.20 -0.19 3.06
CA GLY A 278 10.42 1.13 3.66
C GLY A 278 9.69 1.34 5.00
N GLY A 279 8.84 0.39 5.42
CA GLY A 279 8.16 0.42 6.71
C GLY A 279 9.06 0.00 7.88
N THR A 280 8.56 0.19 9.10
CA THR A 280 9.25 -0.12 10.36
C THR A 280 8.24 -0.66 11.37
N SER A 281 8.68 -0.99 12.58
CA SER A 281 7.91 -1.52 13.72
C SER A 281 7.55 -3.01 13.66
N VAL A 282 7.37 -3.59 14.84
CA VAL A 282 6.74 -4.90 15.06
C VAL A 282 5.97 -4.84 16.38
N HIS A 283 4.71 -5.27 16.34
CA HIS A 283 3.75 -5.05 17.43
C HIS A 283 3.66 -3.57 17.86
N GLU A 284 3.81 -2.62 16.93
CA GLU A 284 3.78 -1.15 17.16
C GLU A 284 5.03 -0.55 17.84
N PHE A 285 6.03 -1.35 18.18
CA PHE A 285 7.27 -0.88 18.83
C PHE A 285 8.49 -1.07 17.93
N TRP A 286 9.49 -0.21 18.11
CA TRP A 286 10.85 -0.53 17.67
C TRP A 286 11.42 -1.61 18.58
N ARG A 287 12.05 -2.62 17.97
CA ARG A 287 12.82 -3.64 18.69
C ARG A 287 14.29 -3.27 18.67
N ASP A 288 15.12 -4.16 19.18
CA ASP A 288 16.56 -3.97 19.17
C ASP A 288 17.08 -3.78 17.74
N PRO A 289 18.03 -2.86 17.52
CA PRO A 289 18.53 -2.54 16.20
C PRO A 289 19.15 -3.78 15.55
N LYS A 290 18.94 -3.93 14.23
CA LYS A 290 19.50 -5.02 13.42
C LYS A 290 19.11 -6.43 13.92
N ARG A 291 17.86 -6.61 14.32
CA ARG A 291 17.24 -7.89 14.72
C ARG A 291 15.98 -8.22 13.90
N LEU A 292 15.87 -7.70 12.68
CA LEU A 292 14.61 -7.71 11.92
C LEU A 292 14.18 -9.12 11.50
N ALA A 293 15.10 -10.08 11.39
CA ALA A 293 14.76 -11.43 10.95
C ALA A 293 13.81 -12.15 11.91
N ASP A 294 13.94 -11.91 13.23
CA ASP A 294 13.07 -12.51 14.25
C ASP A 294 11.67 -11.91 14.25
N ALA A 295 11.52 -10.72 13.65
CA ALA A 295 10.28 -9.95 13.62
C ALA A 295 9.45 -10.19 12.35
N LEU A 296 9.92 -11.03 11.43
CA LEU A 296 9.17 -11.43 10.24
C LEU A 296 7.97 -12.30 10.64
N GLY A 297 6.81 -11.66 10.79
CA GLY A 297 5.59 -12.32 11.25
C GLY A 297 4.33 -11.61 10.77
N THR A 298 3.23 -11.83 11.49
CA THR A 298 1.92 -11.25 11.15
C THR A 298 1.73 -9.83 11.65
N GLU A 299 2.48 -9.43 12.67
CA GLU A 299 2.35 -8.12 13.33
C GLU A 299 3.51 -7.18 13.01
N THR A 300 4.01 -7.26 11.78
CA THR A 300 5.06 -6.38 11.27
C THR A 300 4.41 -5.15 10.62
N GLU A 301 5.09 -4.00 10.68
CA GLU A 301 4.70 -2.77 9.97
C GLU A 301 3.29 -2.25 10.24
N GLU A 302 3.09 -1.56 11.37
CA GLU A 302 1.90 -0.73 11.56
C GLU A 302 1.86 0.36 10.47
N SER A 303 0.75 0.44 9.73
CA SER A 303 0.62 1.35 8.57
C SER A 303 0.71 2.84 8.93
N CYS A 304 0.30 3.26 10.13
CA CYS A 304 0.47 4.64 10.60
C CYS A 304 1.94 5.08 10.63
N THR A 305 2.84 4.15 10.92
CA THR A 305 4.27 4.44 11.04
C THR A 305 4.83 4.83 9.68
N THR A 306 4.48 4.08 8.63
CA THR A 306 4.81 4.39 7.23
C THR A 306 4.23 5.74 6.81
N TYR A 307 2.97 6.03 7.13
CA TYR A 307 2.34 7.32 6.86
C TYR A 307 3.13 8.50 7.47
N ASN A 308 3.57 8.37 8.72
CA ASN A 308 4.32 9.42 9.40
C ASN A 308 5.77 9.49 8.90
N MET A 309 6.42 8.37 8.60
CA MET A 309 7.76 8.37 8.00
C MET A 309 7.79 9.03 6.62
N LEU A 310 6.73 8.91 5.83
CA LEU A 310 6.60 9.66 4.58
C LEU A 310 6.68 11.17 4.82
N LYS A 311 6.06 11.70 5.88
CA LYS A 311 6.16 13.13 6.24
C LYS A 311 7.59 13.51 6.64
N VAL A 312 8.26 12.67 7.43
CA VAL A 312 9.65 12.89 7.84
C VAL A 312 10.55 13.00 6.60
N SER A 313 10.50 12.00 5.73
CA SER A 313 11.31 11.94 4.51
C SER A 313 11.00 13.11 3.56
N ARG A 314 9.72 13.45 3.39
CA ARG A 314 9.28 14.58 2.57
C ARG A 314 9.83 15.92 3.03
N ASN A 315 9.83 16.19 4.34
CA ASN A 315 10.36 17.42 4.89
C ASN A 315 11.89 17.49 4.73
N LEU A 316 12.60 16.39 4.96
CA LEU A 316 14.04 16.32 4.70
C LEU A 316 14.35 16.58 3.22
N PHE A 317 13.59 15.99 2.30
CA PHE A 317 13.72 16.25 0.86
C PHE A 317 13.53 17.74 0.53
N LYS A 318 12.51 18.41 1.10
CA LYS A 318 12.28 19.85 0.89
C LYS A 318 13.48 20.72 1.31
N TRP A 319 14.24 20.28 2.30
CA TRP A 319 15.38 21.03 2.83
C TRP A 319 16.68 20.74 2.08
N THR A 320 16.92 19.48 1.73
CA THR A 320 18.22 19.02 1.21
C THR A 320 18.22 18.75 -0.29
N LYS A 321 17.06 18.44 -0.87
CA LYS A 321 16.90 17.94 -2.25
C LYS A 321 17.62 16.61 -2.51
N GLU A 322 18.01 15.89 -1.47
CA GLU A 322 18.74 14.63 -1.62
C GLU A 322 17.81 13.52 -2.16
N ILE A 323 18.29 12.82 -3.19
CA ILE A 323 17.54 11.75 -3.86
C ILE A 323 17.19 10.61 -2.91
N ALA A 324 18.01 10.33 -1.90
CA ALA A 324 17.75 9.29 -0.91
C ALA A 324 16.37 9.44 -0.23
N TYR A 325 15.96 10.67 0.08
CA TYR A 325 14.64 10.92 0.68
C TYR A 325 13.49 10.76 -0.32
N ALA A 326 13.69 11.15 -1.58
CA ALA A 326 12.72 10.90 -2.65
C ALA A 326 12.56 9.39 -2.95
N ASP A 327 13.67 8.64 -2.93
CA ASP A 327 13.70 7.19 -3.12
C ASP A 327 13.02 6.45 -1.96
N TYR A 328 13.27 6.88 -0.72
CA TYR A 328 12.53 6.37 0.43
C TYR A 328 11.03 6.62 0.29
N TYR A 329 10.64 7.84 -0.12
CA TYR A 329 9.23 8.19 -0.29
C TYR A 329 8.55 7.31 -1.35
N GLU A 330 9.20 7.11 -2.50
CA GLU A 330 8.72 6.21 -3.56
C GLU A 330 8.54 4.77 -3.04
N ARG A 331 9.53 4.26 -2.30
CA ARG A 331 9.53 2.90 -1.74
C ARG A 331 8.39 2.71 -0.75
N ALA A 332 8.29 3.56 0.26
CA ALA A 332 7.31 3.48 1.33
C ALA A 332 5.87 3.72 0.81
N LEU A 333 5.69 4.61 -0.17
CA LEU A 333 4.40 4.82 -0.83
C LEU A 333 3.99 3.57 -1.63
N THR A 334 4.88 3.06 -2.49
CA THR A 334 4.59 1.97 -3.42
C THR A 334 4.33 0.66 -2.70
N ASN A 335 5.16 0.32 -1.71
CA ASN A 335 5.15 -1.01 -1.09
C ASN A 335 4.45 -1.02 0.27
N GLY A 336 4.50 0.08 1.02
CA GLY A 336 3.79 0.22 2.29
C GLY A 336 2.36 0.71 2.07
N VAL A 337 2.20 1.98 1.70
CA VAL A 337 0.88 2.64 1.66
C VAL A 337 -0.07 2.01 0.64
N LEU A 338 0.34 1.80 -0.61
CA LEU A 338 -0.56 1.22 -1.61
C LEU A 338 -0.95 -0.24 -1.30
N SER A 339 -0.21 -0.93 -0.42
CA SER A 339 -0.50 -2.30 -0.02
C SER A 339 -1.62 -2.42 1.02
N ILE A 340 -2.03 -1.34 1.68
CA ILE A 340 -2.94 -1.41 2.84
C ILE A 340 -4.43 -1.33 2.50
N GLN A 341 -4.81 -0.98 1.27
CA GLN A 341 -6.20 -0.94 0.83
C GLN A 341 -6.58 -2.26 0.15
N ARG A 342 -7.72 -2.86 0.54
CA ARG A 342 -8.17 -4.15 -0.03
C ARG A 342 -8.76 -3.94 -1.43
N GLY A 343 -7.91 -3.98 -2.46
CA GLY A 343 -8.34 -3.84 -3.85
C GLY A 343 -9.16 -2.55 -4.07
N THR A 344 -10.38 -2.70 -4.59
CA THR A 344 -11.31 -1.57 -4.81
C THR A 344 -12.44 -1.49 -3.79
N ASN A 345 -12.32 -2.20 -2.67
CA ASN A 345 -13.33 -2.23 -1.61
C ASN A 345 -13.24 -0.95 -0.75
N PRO A 346 -14.25 -0.06 -0.79
CA PRO A 346 -14.20 1.18 -0.02
C PRO A 346 -14.21 0.89 1.49
N GLY A 347 -13.28 1.48 2.23
CA GLY A 347 -13.26 1.39 3.70
C GLY A 347 -12.78 0.07 4.27
N VAL A 348 -12.04 -0.72 3.48
CA VAL A 348 -11.43 -1.97 3.95
C VAL A 348 -9.92 -1.84 3.87
N MET A 349 -9.30 -1.67 5.03
CA MET A 349 -7.84 -1.48 5.18
C MET A 349 -7.29 -2.37 6.30
N ILE A 350 -5.99 -2.69 6.22
CA ILE A 350 -5.24 -3.39 7.27
C ILE A 350 -4.64 -2.42 8.29
N TYR A 351 -4.32 -2.96 9.47
CA TYR A 351 -3.54 -2.27 10.50
C TYR A 351 -2.04 -2.54 10.33
N MET A 352 -1.66 -3.82 10.36
CA MET A 352 -0.30 -4.34 10.18
C MET A 352 -0.12 -4.87 8.75
N LEU A 353 1.06 -4.72 8.16
CA LEU A 353 1.45 -5.33 6.89
C LEU A 353 2.38 -6.54 7.15
N PRO A 354 1.84 -7.78 7.16
CA PRO A 354 2.60 -8.98 7.49
C PRO A 354 3.78 -9.22 6.55
N LEU A 355 4.92 -9.63 7.11
CA LEU A 355 6.13 -9.97 6.33
C LEU A 355 6.65 -11.39 6.59
N GLY A 356 5.97 -12.17 7.44
CA GLY A 356 6.32 -13.57 7.70
C GLY A 356 6.22 -14.46 6.44
N SER A 357 6.97 -15.55 6.40
CA SER A 357 6.88 -16.52 5.31
C SER A 357 5.50 -17.19 5.29
N GLY A 358 4.85 -17.25 4.13
CA GLY A 358 3.51 -17.80 3.98
C GLY A 358 2.42 -17.01 4.71
N SER A 359 2.66 -15.74 5.03
CA SER A 359 1.68 -14.86 5.68
C SER A 359 0.68 -14.31 4.67
N SER A 360 -0.39 -13.68 5.16
CA SER A 360 -1.40 -13.03 4.32
C SER A 360 -1.86 -11.74 5.00
N LYS A 361 -2.19 -10.70 4.23
CA LYS A 361 -2.76 -9.45 4.77
C LYS A 361 -4.09 -9.71 5.51
N ALA A 362 -4.80 -10.77 5.15
CA ALA A 362 -6.02 -11.20 5.82
C ALA A 362 -5.76 -11.87 7.19
N ARG A 363 -4.52 -12.26 7.50
CA ARG A 363 -4.14 -13.06 8.68
C ARG A 363 -3.15 -12.31 9.59
N SER A 364 -3.63 -11.24 10.21
CA SER A 364 -2.98 -10.56 11.35
C SER A 364 -3.97 -10.43 12.51
N TYR A 365 -3.54 -9.93 13.67
CA TYR A 365 -4.41 -9.71 14.83
C TYR A 365 -5.66 -8.91 14.47
N HIS A 366 -5.50 -7.88 13.65
CA HIS A 366 -6.59 -7.03 13.17
C HIS A 366 -7.19 -7.52 11.84
N GLY A 367 -6.40 -8.17 10.99
CA GLY A 367 -6.80 -8.54 9.63
C GLY A 367 -7.28 -7.34 8.80
N TRP A 368 -8.19 -7.61 7.86
CA TRP A 368 -8.93 -6.56 7.17
C TRP A 368 -10.02 -5.98 8.08
N GLY A 369 -10.01 -4.67 8.29
CA GLY A 369 -11.09 -4.02 9.03
C GLY A 369 -12.40 -3.92 8.23
N THR A 370 -13.40 -3.26 8.82
CA THR A 370 -14.71 -3.05 8.20
C THR A 370 -15.03 -1.57 8.02
N PRO A 371 -15.90 -1.20 7.06
CA PRO A 371 -16.22 0.20 6.78
C PRO A 371 -16.85 0.98 7.95
N PHE A 372 -17.47 0.29 8.92
CA PHE A 372 -18.27 0.95 9.97
C PHE A 372 -17.99 0.46 11.39
N GLU A 373 -17.00 -0.42 11.59
CA GLU A 373 -16.78 -1.03 12.90
C GLU A 373 -15.31 -1.11 13.35
N SER A 374 -14.33 -0.76 12.51
CA SER A 374 -12.91 -0.80 12.89
C SER A 374 -12.43 0.52 13.49
N PHE A 375 -12.36 1.58 12.67
CA PHE A 375 -11.92 2.92 13.06
C PHE A 375 -10.62 2.99 13.87
N TRP A 376 -9.67 2.10 13.61
CA TRP A 376 -8.36 2.15 14.26
C TRP A 376 -7.54 3.39 13.87
N CYS A 377 -6.42 3.65 14.54
CA CYS A 377 -5.47 4.72 14.13
C CYS A 377 -5.09 4.59 12.64
N CYS A 378 -4.85 3.36 12.17
CA CYS A 378 -4.51 3.02 10.78
C CYS A 378 -5.63 3.33 9.79
N TYR A 379 -6.89 3.28 10.22
CA TYR A 379 -8.01 3.77 9.40
C TYR A 379 -7.92 5.28 9.21
N GLY A 380 -7.60 6.02 10.27
CA GLY A 380 -7.43 7.47 10.22
C GLY A 380 -6.29 7.90 9.30
N THR A 381 -5.11 7.33 9.45
CA THR A 381 -3.94 7.64 8.59
C THR A 381 -4.09 7.10 7.17
N GLY A 382 -4.77 5.96 7.00
CA GLY A 382 -5.12 5.39 5.70
C GLY A 382 -5.99 6.33 4.87
N ILE A 383 -7.10 6.83 5.43
CA ILE A 383 -7.97 7.75 4.69
C ILE A 383 -7.28 9.07 4.33
N GLU A 384 -6.34 9.55 5.14
CA GLU A 384 -5.53 10.72 4.80
C GLU A 384 -4.54 10.42 3.66
N SER A 385 -3.82 9.29 3.74
CA SER A 385 -2.85 8.87 2.71
C SER A 385 -3.48 8.85 1.32
N PHE A 386 -4.61 8.15 1.18
CA PHE A 386 -5.30 8.00 -0.11
C PHE A 386 -6.00 9.28 -0.58
N SER A 387 -6.15 10.29 0.29
CA SER A 387 -6.72 11.60 -0.06
C SER A 387 -5.71 12.56 -0.69
N LYS A 388 -4.41 12.30 -0.53
CA LYS A 388 -3.32 13.22 -0.89
C LYS A 388 -2.21 12.60 -1.73
N LEU A 389 -2.47 11.50 -2.43
CA LEU A 389 -1.47 10.80 -3.28
C LEU A 389 -0.77 11.69 -4.34
N GLY A 390 -1.29 12.89 -4.64
CA GLY A 390 -0.64 13.88 -5.52
C GLY A 390 0.31 14.86 -4.83
N ASP A 391 0.39 14.90 -3.49
CA ASP A 391 1.05 15.98 -2.71
C ASP A 391 2.58 16.01 -2.79
N SER A 392 3.16 14.94 -3.34
CA SER A 392 4.61 14.71 -3.38
C SER A 392 5.05 14.20 -4.75
N ILE A 393 4.25 14.41 -5.81
CA ILE A 393 4.70 14.18 -7.19
C ILE A 393 5.65 15.29 -7.62
N TYR A 394 5.31 16.53 -7.25
CA TYR A 394 5.97 17.75 -7.70
C TYR A 394 6.32 18.68 -6.54
N PHE A 395 7.48 19.31 -6.61
CA PHE A 395 7.89 20.42 -5.74
C PHE A 395 8.39 21.57 -6.60
N GLU A 396 8.29 22.80 -6.10
CA GLU A 396 8.83 23.96 -6.82
C GLU A 396 9.87 24.72 -6.02
N GLU A 397 10.76 25.38 -6.72
CA GLU A 397 11.69 26.35 -6.15
C GLU A 397 11.43 27.72 -6.78
N GLU A 398 11.15 28.69 -5.90
CA GLU A 398 11.09 30.09 -6.30
C GLU A 398 12.50 30.62 -6.52
N ALA A 399 12.83 30.80 -7.78
CA ALA A 399 14.02 31.50 -8.24
C ALA A 399 13.63 32.47 -9.36
N GLN A 400 14.59 33.24 -9.87
CA GLN A 400 14.37 34.12 -11.02
C GLN A 400 13.77 33.35 -12.21
N THR A 401 14.30 32.15 -12.45
CA THR A 401 13.75 31.12 -13.33
C THR A 401 13.00 30.08 -12.47
N PRO A 402 11.66 30.00 -12.55
CA PRO A 402 10.90 29.01 -11.80
C PRO A 402 11.38 27.59 -12.11
N SER A 403 11.56 26.78 -11.07
CA SER A 403 12.02 25.40 -11.21
C SER A 403 11.02 24.43 -10.62
N LEU A 404 10.65 23.41 -11.38
CA LEU A 404 9.82 22.29 -10.94
C LEU A 404 10.71 21.07 -10.74
N TYR A 405 10.52 20.35 -9.65
CA TYR A 405 11.13 19.06 -9.36
C TYR A 405 10.07 17.99 -9.48
N VAL A 406 10.25 17.06 -10.43
CA VAL A 406 9.39 15.88 -10.61
C VAL A 406 10.06 14.73 -9.88
N ILE A 407 9.47 14.29 -8.77
CA ILE A 407 10.10 13.30 -7.89
C ILE A 407 9.37 11.95 -7.90
N GLN A 408 8.11 11.89 -8.29
CA GLN A 408 7.39 10.63 -8.51
C GLN A 408 6.94 10.53 -9.95
N TYR A 409 7.00 9.32 -10.51
CA TYR A 409 6.51 9.02 -11.85
C TYR A 409 5.11 8.44 -11.78
N ILE A 410 4.12 9.32 -11.65
CA ILE A 410 2.70 8.99 -11.50
C ILE A 410 1.90 9.80 -12.53
N SER A 411 1.12 9.10 -13.36
CA SER A 411 0.28 9.73 -14.39
C SER A 411 -0.66 10.76 -13.77
N SER A 412 -0.48 12.02 -14.16
CA SER A 412 -1.15 13.17 -13.55
C SER A 412 -1.06 14.43 -14.41
N SER A 413 -2.01 15.34 -14.25
CA SER A 413 -1.93 16.69 -14.77
C SER A 413 -1.60 17.70 -13.67
N LEU A 414 -0.77 18.70 -13.97
CA LEU A 414 -0.37 19.77 -13.06
C LEU A 414 -0.64 21.14 -13.66
N ASP A 415 -1.45 21.95 -13.00
CA ASP A 415 -1.54 23.40 -13.25
C ASP A 415 -0.37 24.15 -12.60
N TRP A 416 0.77 24.23 -13.29
CA TRP A 416 1.96 24.88 -12.75
C TRP A 416 1.92 26.40 -12.93
N LYS A 417 1.34 27.08 -11.93
CA LYS A 417 1.14 28.53 -11.91
C LYS A 417 2.44 29.33 -12.10
N SER A 418 3.50 28.99 -11.36
CA SER A 418 4.78 29.70 -11.42
C SER A 418 5.45 29.62 -12.80
N GLY A 419 5.27 28.49 -13.50
CA GLY A 419 5.73 28.28 -14.88
C GLY A 419 4.76 28.76 -15.96
N ASN A 420 3.55 29.19 -15.58
CA ASN A 420 2.48 29.61 -16.50
C ASN A 420 2.11 28.54 -17.55
N VAL A 421 2.11 27.27 -17.15
CA VAL A 421 1.93 26.12 -18.05
C VAL A 421 1.15 25.00 -17.35
N LEU A 422 0.25 24.36 -18.09
CA LEU A 422 -0.36 23.09 -17.71
C LEU A 422 0.55 21.95 -18.20
N LEU A 423 0.94 21.05 -17.30
CA LEU A 423 1.71 19.86 -17.63
C LEU A 423 0.80 18.64 -17.60
N ASN A 424 0.98 17.72 -18.53
CA ASN A 424 0.42 16.37 -18.44
C ASN A 424 1.56 15.36 -18.42
N GLN A 425 1.64 14.60 -17.33
CA GLN A 425 2.56 13.50 -17.13
C GLN A 425 1.83 12.19 -17.44
N GLU A 426 2.35 11.46 -18.41
CA GLU A 426 1.89 10.12 -18.78
C GLU A 426 3.01 9.14 -18.49
N VAL A 427 2.68 8.05 -17.78
CA VAL A 427 3.62 6.99 -17.40
C VAL A 427 3.10 5.68 -17.99
N ASP A 428 3.94 5.02 -18.78
CA ASP A 428 3.59 3.76 -19.42
C ASP A 428 3.47 2.65 -18.36
N PRO A 429 2.57 1.67 -18.54
CA PRO A 429 2.55 0.46 -17.72
C PRO A 429 3.90 -0.25 -17.73
N ILE A 430 4.32 -0.74 -16.56
CA ILE A 430 5.58 -1.45 -16.40
C ILE A 430 5.34 -2.95 -16.59
N HIS A 431 6.18 -3.57 -17.42
CA HIS A 431 6.15 -5.00 -17.72
C HIS A 431 7.49 -5.64 -17.37
N SER A 432 7.49 -6.88 -16.88
CA SER A 432 8.72 -7.61 -16.58
C SER A 432 9.54 -7.97 -17.83
N GLU A 433 8.89 -8.13 -18.99
CA GLU A 433 9.53 -8.42 -20.29
C GLU A 433 10.22 -7.21 -20.93
N ASP A 434 9.77 -6.00 -20.59
CA ASP A 434 10.36 -4.73 -21.06
C ASP A 434 10.71 -3.88 -19.84
N PRO A 435 11.88 -4.14 -19.22
CA PRO A 435 12.22 -3.62 -17.90
C PRO A 435 12.68 -2.15 -17.97
N LYS A 436 11.75 -1.26 -18.30
CA LYS A 436 11.98 0.17 -18.45
C LYS A 436 10.78 0.95 -17.90
N LEU A 437 11.06 2.01 -17.14
CA LEU A 437 10.06 3.02 -16.83
C LEU A 437 10.13 4.09 -17.91
N ARG A 438 8.99 4.39 -18.52
CA ARG A 438 8.83 5.46 -19.50
C ARG A 438 7.83 6.47 -19.02
N MET A 439 8.21 7.74 -19.11
CA MET A 439 7.36 8.86 -18.74
C MET A 439 7.49 9.94 -19.81
N THR A 440 6.37 10.58 -20.16
CA THR A 440 6.34 11.74 -21.05
C THR A 440 5.60 12.91 -20.38
N LEU A 441 6.26 14.07 -20.36
CA LEU A 441 5.65 15.35 -20.05
C LEU A 441 5.28 16.07 -21.35
N THR A 442 4.04 16.53 -21.42
CA THR A 442 3.55 17.44 -22.45
C THR A 442 3.11 18.75 -21.82
N PHE A 443 3.17 19.84 -22.59
CA PHE A 443 3.04 21.19 -22.07
C PHE A 443 1.92 21.94 -22.78
N SER A 444 1.16 22.76 -22.05
CA SER A 444 0.11 23.62 -22.57
C SER A 444 0.20 25.00 -21.93
N PRO A 445 0.85 26.00 -22.58
CA PRO A 445 1.03 27.33 -22.03
C PRO A 445 -0.31 28.03 -21.74
N LYS A 446 -0.40 28.75 -20.62
CA LYS A 446 -1.60 29.50 -20.20
C LYS A 446 -1.55 30.99 -20.53
N GLY A 447 -0.48 31.46 -21.18
CA GLY A 447 -0.29 32.86 -21.55
C GLY A 447 1.09 33.09 -22.15
N SER A 448 1.73 34.21 -21.79
CA SER A 448 3.10 34.49 -22.24
C SER A 448 4.05 33.39 -21.78
N VAL A 449 4.78 32.82 -22.73
CA VAL A 449 5.77 31.76 -22.48
C VAL A 449 6.87 32.33 -21.60
N ARG A 450 7.08 31.68 -20.44
CA ARG A 450 8.15 32.02 -19.50
C ARG A 450 9.18 30.90 -19.54
N SER A 451 10.47 31.26 -19.62
CA SER A 451 11.55 30.28 -19.45
C SER A 451 11.49 29.67 -18.05
N SER A 452 11.53 28.35 -17.96
CA SER A 452 11.44 27.63 -16.69
C SER A 452 12.19 26.29 -16.75
N THR A 453 12.56 25.76 -15.59
CA THR A 453 13.37 24.54 -15.47
C THR A 453 12.55 23.38 -14.95
N ILE A 454 12.64 22.22 -15.60
CA ILE A 454 12.12 20.94 -15.10
C ILE A 454 13.31 20.09 -14.64
N ASN A 455 13.27 19.62 -13.39
CA ASN A 455 14.25 18.72 -12.79
C ASN A 455 13.63 17.32 -12.67
N LEU A 456 14.07 16.39 -13.50
CA LEU A 456 13.61 14.99 -13.48
C LEU A 456 14.49 14.15 -12.56
N ARG A 457 13.91 13.47 -11.56
CA ARG A 457 14.67 12.55 -10.69
C ARG A 457 15.18 11.34 -11.47
N ILE A 458 16.46 11.05 -11.42
CA ILE A 458 17.00 9.75 -11.84
C ILE A 458 17.18 8.91 -10.56
N PRO A 459 16.31 7.91 -10.29
CA PRO A 459 16.31 7.16 -9.03
C PRO A 459 17.64 6.45 -8.77
N SER A 460 18.02 6.21 -7.50
CA SER A 460 19.26 5.48 -7.20
C SER A 460 19.23 4.01 -7.62
N TRP A 461 18.05 3.39 -7.65
CA TRP A 461 17.88 1.99 -8.06
C TRP A 461 18.09 1.76 -9.56
N THR A 462 18.10 2.81 -10.38
CA THR A 462 18.38 2.74 -11.81
C THR A 462 19.85 2.39 -12.07
N SER A 463 20.12 1.71 -13.18
CA SER A 463 21.49 1.46 -13.68
C SER A 463 22.32 2.75 -13.76
N ALA A 464 23.64 2.65 -13.52
CA ALA A 464 24.57 3.76 -13.68
C ALA A 464 24.63 4.32 -15.12
N SER A 465 24.14 3.56 -16.11
CA SER A 465 24.03 3.95 -17.51
C SER A 465 22.69 3.49 -18.11
N GLY A 466 22.31 4.08 -19.25
CA GLY A 466 21.11 3.70 -20.00
C GLY A 466 19.88 4.57 -19.77
N ALA A 467 19.89 5.44 -18.74
CA ALA A 467 18.87 6.47 -18.55
C ALA A 467 18.92 7.51 -19.68
N LYS A 468 17.79 7.71 -20.36
CA LYS A 468 17.64 8.65 -21.47
C LYS A 468 16.64 9.72 -21.12
N VAL A 469 17.02 10.98 -21.35
CA VAL A 469 16.12 12.12 -21.30
C VAL A 469 16.14 12.79 -22.67
N LEU A 470 14.96 12.95 -23.27
CA LEU A 470 14.79 13.49 -24.60
C LEU A 470 13.86 14.70 -24.58
N LEU A 471 14.28 15.79 -25.22
CA LEU A 471 13.41 16.92 -25.53
C LEU A 471 13.11 16.89 -27.03
N ASN A 472 11.84 16.74 -27.41
CA ASN A 472 11.39 16.67 -28.81
C ASN A 472 12.16 15.62 -29.62
N GLY A 473 12.44 14.47 -29.00
CA GLY A 473 13.19 13.36 -29.60
C GLY A 473 14.72 13.54 -29.61
N GLN A 474 15.26 14.67 -29.15
CA GLN A 474 16.69 14.90 -29.06
C GLN A 474 17.21 14.54 -27.67
N SER A 475 18.21 13.65 -27.61
CA SER A 475 18.85 13.24 -26.35
C SER A 475 19.61 14.39 -25.69
N LEU A 476 19.43 14.57 -24.39
CA LEU A 476 20.06 15.64 -23.60
C LEU A 476 21.37 15.21 -22.90
N GLY A 477 22.01 14.14 -23.36
CA GLY A 477 23.28 13.65 -22.83
C GLY A 477 23.15 12.73 -21.61
N ASN A 478 24.20 12.68 -20.78
CA ASN A 478 24.29 11.73 -19.66
C ASN A 478 23.34 12.08 -18.51
N ASN A 479 22.79 11.04 -17.89
CA ASN A 479 21.84 11.11 -16.77
C ASN A 479 22.27 10.07 -15.71
N PRO A 480 23.21 10.41 -14.80
CA PRO A 480 23.66 9.47 -13.77
C PRO A 480 22.52 9.18 -12.79
N ASN A 481 22.50 7.97 -12.24
CA ASN A 481 21.57 7.59 -11.19
C ASN A 481 21.81 8.39 -9.90
N GLY A 482 20.79 8.51 -9.05
CA GLY A 482 20.89 9.25 -7.79
C GLY A 482 21.03 10.77 -7.97
N ASN A 483 20.57 11.34 -9.09
CA ASN A 483 20.69 12.78 -9.37
C ASN A 483 19.42 13.33 -10.06
N PHE A 484 19.39 14.63 -10.33
CA PHE A 484 18.37 15.26 -11.16
C PHE A 484 18.93 15.60 -12.54
N LYS A 485 18.10 15.41 -13.58
CA LYS A 485 18.31 15.99 -14.90
C LYS A 485 17.53 17.30 -15.01
N SER A 486 18.23 18.43 -14.97
CA SER A 486 17.65 19.76 -15.20
C SER A 486 17.52 20.06 -16.69
N VAL A 487 16.34 20.51 -17.11
CA VAL A 487 16.05 20.94 -18.48
C VAL A 487 15.37 22.30 -18.43
N THR A 488 16.06 23.34 -18.91
CA THR A 488 15.50 24.70 -18.98
C THR A 488 15.02 24.96 -20.40
N ASN A 489 13.76 25.37 -20.54
CA ASN A 489 13.17 25.68 -21.85
C ASN A 489 12.07 26.75 -21.73
N SER A 490 11.69 27.32 -22.87
CA SER A 490 10.48 28.12 -23.05
C SER A 490 9.37 27.21 -23.60
N TRP A 491 8.68 26.52 -22.68
CA TRP A 491 7.75 25.44 -23.02
C TRP A 491 6.57 25.89 -23.88
N SER A 492 6.26 25.12 -24.92
CA SER A 492 5.22 25.37 -25.93
C SER A 492 4.33 24.13 -26.15
N SER A 493 3.17 24.31 -26.79
CA SER A 493 2.16 23.23 -26.98
C SER A 493 2.62 22.02 -27.81
N GLY A 494 3.78 22.09 -28.46
CA GLY A 494 4.37 20.97 -29.19
C GLY A 494 5.50 20.26 -28.43
N ASP A 495 5.96 20.81 -27.31
CA ASP A 495 7.10 20.27 -26.59
C ASP A 495 6.75 18.95 -25.90
N LYS A 496 7.67 18.00 -25.99
CA LYS A 496 7.63 16.71 -25.31
C LYS A 496 8.95 16.49 -24.61
N LEU A 497 8.90 16.33 -23.29
CA LEU A 497 10.05 15.92 -22.48
C LEU A 497 9.81 14.48 -22.03
N SER A 498 10.59 13.54 -22.54
CA SER A 498 10.45 12.12 -22.25
C SER A 498 11.63 11.59 -21.45
N LEU A 499 11.34 10.66 -20.54
CA LEU A 499 12.30 9.91 -19.73
C LEU A 499 12.13 8.41 -20.02
N GLU A 500 13.23 7.71 -20.27
CA GLU A 500 13.30 6.25 -20.29
C GLU A 500 14.43 5.82 -19.34
N ILE A 501 14.10 5.11 -18.27
CA ILE A 501 15.09 4.58 -17.30
C ILE A 501 15.02 3.04 -17.23
N PRO A 502 16.16 2.34 -17.31
CA PRO A 502 16.20 0.90 -17.09
C PRO A 502 15.80 0.53 -15.67
N ILE A 503 14.98 -0.50 -15.53
CA ILE A 503 14.60 -1.12 -14.26
C ILE A 503 15.42 -2.39 -14.08
N ASN A 504 16.05 -2.54 -12.91
CA ASN A 504 16.83 -3.73 -12.60
C ASN A 504 16.17 -4.56 -11.50
N LEU A 505 16.40 -5.87 -11.58
CA LEU A 505 16.26 -6.75 -10.43
C LEU A 505 17.42 -6.51 -9.47
N ARG A 506 17.10 -6.49 -8.17
CA ARG A 506 18.08 -6.37 -7.08
C ARG A 506 17.62 -7.20 -5.89
N THR A 507 18.59 -7.63 -5.08
CA THR A 507 18.30 -8.21 -3.76
C THR A 507 18.68 -7.22 -2.67
N GLU A 508 17.90 -7.18 -1.60
CA GLU A 508 18.16 -6.37 -0.40
C GLU A 508 18.25 -7.31 0.80
N ALA A 509 19.39 -7.32 1.50
CA ALA A 509 19.53 -8.12 2.71
C ALA A 509 18.61 -7.57 3.80
N ILE A 510 18.10 -8.46 4.65
CA ILE A 510 17.45 -8.01 5.87
C ILE A 510 18.47 -7.30 6.76
N ASP A 511 18.07 -6.22 7.43
CA ASP A 511 18.92 -5.53 8.40
C ASP A 511 19.01 -6.39 9.68
N ASP A 512 19.89 -7.39 9.64
CA ASP A 512 20.22 -8.27 10.74
C ASP A 512 21.74 -8.52 10.75
N ASP A 513 22.38 -8.35 11.91
CA ASP A 513 23.83 -8.48 12.02
C ASP A 513 24.32 -9.91 12.35
N ARG A 514 23.39 -10.86 12.53
CA ARG A 514 23.73 -12.26 12.84
C ARG A 514 24.03 -13.04 11.57
N SER A 515 25.06 -13.88 11.63
CA SER A 515 25.55 -14.61 10.46
C SER A 515 24.57 -15.65 9.92
N GLU A 516 23.69 -16.21 10.76
CA GLU A 516 22.65 -17.15 10.35
C GLU A 516 21.58 -16.52 9.44
N TYR A 517 21.38 -15.20 9.50
CA TYR A 517 20.41 -14.47 8.67
C TYR A 517 21.05 -13.73 7.50
N ALA A 518 22.38 -13.83 7.32
CA ALA A 518 23.10 -13.14 6.25
C ALA A 518 22.63 -13.51 4.82
N SER A 519 21.96 -14.65 4.67
CA SER A 519 21.36 -15.10 3.41
C SER A 519 19.90 -14.72 3.21
N VAL A 520 19.28 -14.09 4.20
CA VAL A 520 17.88 -13.68 4.12
C VAL A 520 17.80 -12.36 3.35
N LYS A 521 17.14 -12.38 2.19
CA LYS A 521 17.06 -11.22 1.29
C LYS A 521 15.66 -11.10 0.69
N ALA A 522 15.23 -9.86 0.47
CA ALA A 522 14.10 -9.51 -0.36
C ALA A 522 14.53 -9.33 -1.83
N ILE A 523 13.59 -9.46 -2.76
CA ILE A 523 13.81 -9.23 -4.20
C ILE A 523 12.99 -8.02 -4.64
N LEU A 524 13.62 -7.08 -5.34
CA LEU A 524 12.95 -5.89 -5.87
C LEU A 524 13.19 -5.75 -7.37
N PHE A 525 12.19 -5.20 -8.05
CA PHE A 525 12.24 -4.79 -9.46
C PHE A 525 12.04 -3.27 -9.52
N GLY A 526 13.14 -2.52 -9.59
CA GLY A 526 13.11 -1.07 -9.41
C GLY A 526 12.51 -0.66 -8.06
N PRO A 527 11.39 0.10 -8.03
CA PRO A 527 10.73 0.49 -6.80
C PRO A 527 9.78 -0.59 -6.24
N TYR A 528 9.48 -1.65 -7.00
CA TYR A 528 8.52 -2.68 -6.60
C TYR A 528 9.18 -3.79 -5.80
N LEU A 529 8.73 -4.01 -4.56
CA LEU A 529 9.05 -5.18 -3.77
C LEU A 529 8.25 -6.38 -4.28
N LEU A 530 8.94 -7.46 -4.64
CA LEU A 530 8.31 -8.68 -5.12
C LEU A 530 8.07 -9.64 -3.95
N ALA A 531 6.91 -10.28 -3.95
CA ALA A 531 6.53 -11.36 -3.04
C ALA A 531 6.15 -12.60 -3.85
N ALA A 532 6.45 -13.79 -3.32
CA ALA A 532 6.10 -15.06 -3.93
C ALA A 532 4.74 -15.55 -3.45
N TYR A 533 3.92 -16.11 -4.34
CA TYR A 533 2.77 -16.94 -3.95
C TYR A 533 3.29 -18.20 -3.25
N SER A 534 3.20 -18.22 -1.92
CA SER A 534 3.77 -19.27 -1.08
C SER A 534 3.03 -19.39 0.23
N SER A 535 2.90 -20.62 0.73
CA SER A 535 2.31 -20.94 2.02
C SER A 535 3.36 -21.23 3.11
N GLY A 536 4.63 -20.87 2.88
CA GLY A 536 5.69 -20.99 3.88
C GLY A 536 7.06 -21.36 3.31
N ASP A 537 7.12 -21.93 2.10
CA ASP A 537 8.39 -22.20 1.42
C ASP A 537 9.06 -20.86 1.06
N TRP A 538 10.38 -20.78 1.25
CA TRP A 538 11.14 -19.54 1.11
C TRP A 538 12.62 -19.73 0.73
N GLU A 539 13.02 -20.97 0.42
CA GLU A 539 14.40 -21.33 0.06
C GLU A 539 14.64 -21.15 -1.46
N ILE A 540 15.57 -20.26 -1.83
CA ILE A 540 15.97 -19.98 -3.21
C ILE A 540 17.30 -20.66 -3.53
N LYS A 541 17.39 -21.28 -4.71
CA LYS A 541 18.58 -21.99 -5.18
C LYS A 541 19.47 -21.06 -6.03
N THR A 542 20.54 -20.52 -5.44
CA THR A 542 21.50 -19.63 -6.16
C THR A 542 22.96 -20.04 -6.13
N ARG A 543 23.32 -21.20 -5.54
CA ARG A 543 24.73 -21.61 -5.31
C ARG A 543 25.63 -21.71 -6.57
N GLN A 544 25.09 -21.54 -7.79
CA GLN A 544 25.82 -21.60 -9.06
C GLN A 544 25.36 -20.55 -10.09
N ALA A 545 24.79 -19.43 -9.65
CA ALA A 545 24.31 -18.37 -10.56
C ALA A 545 25.37 -17.28 -10.77
N ASP A 546 25.67 -16.98 -12.03
CA ASP A 546 26.55 -15.86 -12.42
C ASP A 546 25.75 -14.56 -12.63
N SER A 547 24.44 -14.68 -12.85
CA SER A 547 23.52 -13.59 -13.16
C SER A 547 22.10 -13.84 -12.62
N PHE A 548 21.27 -12.79 -12.54
CA PHE A 548 19.85 -12.93 -12.21
C PHE A 548 19.09 -13.84 -13.19
N SER A 549 19.39 -13.76 -14.49
CA SER A 549 18.73 -14.57 -15.51
C SER A 549 18.89 -16.08 -15.34
N ASP A 550 19.87 -16.54 -14.55
CA ASP A 550 20.09 -17.96 -14.31
C ASP A 550 19.03 -18.56 -13.38
N TRP A 551 18.38 -17.73 -12.55
CA TRP A 551 17.47 -18.17 -11.50
C TRP A 551 16.16 -17.40 -11.41
N ILE A 552 16.00 -16.24 -12.06
CA ILE A 552 14.73 -15.50 -12.14
C ILE A 552 14.45 -15.03 -13.57
N THR A 553 13.24 -15.33 -14.07
CA THR A 553 12.81 -15.03 -15.44
C THR A 553 11.47 -14.31 -15.47
N PRO A 554 11.25 -13.34 -16.39
CA PRO A 554 9.95 -12.69 -16.52
C PRO A 554 8.87 -13.67 -17.00
N VAL A 555 7.63 -13.48 -16.54
CA VAL A 555 6.46 -14.21 -17.04
C VAL A 555 5.92 -13.50 -18.28
N PRO A 556 5.83 -14.18 -19.44
CA PRO A 556 5.25 -13.61 -20.65
C PRO A 556 3.81 -13.18 -20.47
N SER A 557 3.49 -11.97 -20.89
CA SER A 557 2.13 -11.40 -20.84
C SER A 557 1.09 -12.27 -21.56
N VAL A 558 1.49 -12.95 -22.64
CA VAL A 558 0.65 -13.88 -23.40
C VAL A 558 0.17 -15.08 -22.57
N TYR A 559 0.84 -15.42 -21.47
CA TYR A 559 0.44 -16.56 -20.63
C TYR A 559 -0.92 -16.35 -19.96
N ASN A 560 -1.36 -15.11 -19.74
CA ASN A 560 -2.70 -14.82 -19.23
C ASN A 560 -3.82 -15.33 -20.15
N THR A 561 -3.58 -15.41 -21.47
CA THR A 561 -4.53 -15.99 -22.43
C THR A 561 -4.74 -17.49 -22.21
N PHE A 562 -3.79 -18.16 -21.57
CA PHE A 562 -3.80 -19.61 -21.36
C PHE A 562 -4.16 -20.02 -19.92
N LEU A 563 -4.56 -19.07 -19.07
CA LEU A 563 -5.02 -19.37 -17.71
C LEU A 563 -6.48 -19.82 -17.72
N VAL A 564 -6.73 -20.93 -17.06
CA VAL A 564 -8.04 -21.58 -16.99
C VAL A 564 -8.42 -22.01 -15.58
N THR A 565 -9.72 -22.02 -15.34
CA THR A 565 -10.35 -22.74 -14.22
C THR A 565 -11.36 -23.72 -14.80
N PHE A 566 -11.25 -24.98 -14.38
CA PHE A 566 -12.20 -26.04 -14.75
C PHE A 566 -13.24 -26.19 -13.66
N SER A 567 -14.52 -26.07 -14.00
CA SER A 567 -15.60 -26.13 -13.02
C SER A 567 -16.74 -27.07 -13.39
N GLN A 568 -17.51 -27.49 -12.40
CA GLN A 568 -18.69 -28.33 -12.53
C GLN A 568 -19.73 -27.92 -11.48
N ALA A 569 -21.00 -28.08 -11.82
CA ALA A 569 -22.09 -27.88 -10.87
C ALA A 569 -22.44 -29.19 -10.16
N SER A 570 -22.58 -29.15 -8.83
CA SER A 570 -23.17 -30.23 -8.03
C SER A 570 -24.30 -29.62 -7.19
N GLY A 571 -25.55 -29.95 -7.56
CA GLY A 571 -26.74 -29.31 -6.99
C GLY A 571 -26.82 -27.81 -7.32
N LYS A 572 -26.81 -26.95 -6.29
CA LYS A 572 -26.84 -25.47 -6.43
C LYS A 572 -25.47 -24.81 -6.30
N THR A 573 -24.41 -25.59 -6.17
CA THR A 573 -23.06 -25.09 -5.89
C THR A 573 -22.15 -25.42 -7.07
N SER A 574 -21.35 -24.43 -7.46
CA SER A 574 -20.28 -24.62 -8.44
C SER A 574 -19.00 -25.01 -7.71
N PHE A 575 -18.29 -26.00 -8.25
CA PHE A 575 -17.03 -26.50 -7.75
C PHE A 575 -15.96 -26.35 -8.84
N ALA A 576 -14.72 -26.09 -8.44
CA ALA A 576 -13.58 -25.95 -9.31
C ALA A 576 -12.53 -27.03 -9.01
N LEU A 577 -11.90 -27.52 -10.07
CA LEU A 577 -10.70 -28.36 -9.99
C LEU A 577 -9.58 -27.54 -9.31
N THR A 578 -9.04 -28.07 -8.21
CA THR A 578 -8.16 -27.31 -7.31
C THR A 578 -6.94 -28.15 -6.91
N ASN A 579 -5.75 -27.52 -6.91
CA ASN A 579 -4.53 -28.11 -6.35
C ASN A 579 -4.52 -27.97 -4.82
N SER A 580 -4.80 -29.07 -4.14
CA SER A 580 -4.85 -29.19 -2.68
C SER A 580 -3.69 -30.05 -2.20
N ASN A 581 -2.58 -29.41 -1.80
CA ASN A 581 -1.35 -30.06 -1.34
C ASN A 581 -0.82 -31.12 -2.33
N GLN A 582 -0.67 -30.74 -3.60
CA GLN A 582 -0.21 -31.62 -4.69
C GLN A 582 -1.18 -32.75 -5.06
N SER A 583 -2.37 -32.81 -4.45
CA SER A 583 -3.48 -33.66 -4.90
C SER A 583 -4.55 -32.80 -5.57
N ILE A 584 -5.26 -33.35 -6.55
CA ILE A 584 -6.34 -32.61 -7.22
C ILE A 584 -7.69 -32.95 -6.60
N THR A 585 -8.41 -31.93 -6.14
CA THR A 585 -9.75 -32.05 -5.55
C THR A 585 -10.74 -31.12 -6.23
N MET A 586 -12.03 -31.44 -6.12
CA MET A 586 -13.12 -30.50 -6.39
C MET A 586 -13.40 -29.69 -5.13
N GLU A 587 -13.15 -28.39 -5.18
CA GLU A 587 -13.46 -27.44 -4.09
C GLU A 587 -14.51 -26.44 -4.53
N LYS A 588 -15.16 -25.73 -3.60
CA LYS A 588 -16.10 -24.67 -3.97
C LYS A 588 -15.42 -23.65 -4.88
N TYR A 589 -16.14 -23.17 -5.90
CA TYR A 589 -15.64 -22.16 -6.81
C TYR A 589 -15.15 -20.92 -6.02
N PRO A 590 -13.92 -20.44 -6.26
CA PRO A 590 -13.29 -19.47 -5.39
C PRO A 590 -13.69 -18.03 -5.68
N GLU A 591 -13.56 -17.17 -4.67
CA GLU A 591 -13.52 -15.72 -4.87
C GLU A 591 -12.11 -15.30 -5.33
N GLN A 592 -12.04 -14.29 -6.23
CA GLN A 592 -10.76 -13.74 -6.68
C GLN A 592 -9.97 -13.13 -5.52
N GLY A 593 -8.65 -13.14 -5.63
CA GLY A 593 -7.79 -12.57 -4.59
C GLY A 593 -7.57 -13.49 -3.38
N THR A 594 -7.86 -14.79 -3.50
CA THR A 594 -7.75 -15.78 -2.42
C THR A 594 -6.80 -16.93 -2.77
N ASP A 595 -6.27 -17.62 -1.76
CA ASP A 595 -5.50 -18.87 -1.95
C ASP A 595 -6.27 -19.89 -2.80
N SER A 596 -7.59 -19.97 -2.62
CA SER A 596 -8.45 -20.88 -3.39
C SER A 596 -8.50 -20.51 -4.88
N ALA A 597 -8.50 -19.22 -5.23
CA ALA A 597 -8.42 -18.79 -6.64
C ALA A 597 -7.08 -19.17 -7.27
N VAL A 598 -5.99 -18.99 -6.52
CA VAL A 598 -4.64 -19.39 -6.92
C VAL A 598 -4.59 -20.91 -7.17
N HIS A 599 -5.12 -21.70 -6.25
CA HIS A 599 -5.11 -23.17 -6.35
C HIS A 599 -6.04 -23.73 -7.42
N ALA A 600 -7.11 -23.02 -7.78
CA ALA A 600 -8.06 -23.40 -8.83
C ALA A 600 -7.67 -22.92 -10.24
N THR A 601 -6.55 -22.21 -10.35
CA THR A 601 -6.07 -21.67 -11.63
C THR A 601 -4.92 -22.50 -12.18
N PHE A 602 -5.03 -22.87 -13.45
CA PHE A 602 -4.00 -23.63 -14.18
C PHE A 602 -3.64 -22.89 -15.47
N ARG A 603 -2.38 -22.98 -15.88
CA ARG A 603 -1.93 -22.59 -17.22
C ARG A 603 -1.97 -23.80 -18.13
N LEU A 604 -2.63 -23.67 -19.27
CA LEU A 604 -2.56 -24.65 -20.35
C LEU A 604 -1.26 -24.50 -21.12
N ILE A 605 -0.43 -25.55 -21.12
CA ILE A 605 0.76 -25.65 -21.95
C ILE A 605 0.37 -26.49 -23.18
N VAL A 606 0.32 -25.85 -24.35
CA VAL A 606 -0.03 -26.53 -25.60
C VAL A 606 1.22 -27.14 -26.22
N ASN A 607 1.28 -28.47 -26.29
CA ASN A 607 2.41 -29.18 -26.89
C ASN A 607 2.17 -29.48 -28.38
N ASP A 608 1.96 -28.41 -29.16
CA ASP A 608 1.79 -28.49 -30.62
C ASP A 608 2.54 -27.32 -31.30
N PRO A 609 3.70 -27.59 -31.95
CA PRO A 609 4.51 -26.56 -32.59
C PRO A 609 3.83 -25.86 -33.78
N SER A 610 2.76 -26.45 -34.33
CA SER A 610 2.06 -25.96 -35.52
C SER A 610 0.79 -25.14 -35.23
N ALA A 611 0.36 -25.13 -33.96
CA ALA A 611 -0.89 -24.55 -33.54
C ALA A 611 -0.80 -23.03 -33.38
N LYS A 612 -1.54 -22.28 -34.21
CA LYS A 612 -1.94 -20.91 -33.85
C LYS A 612 -3.03 -21.01 -32.80
N VAL A 613 -2.75 -20.53 -31.58
CA VAL A 613 -3.74 -20.38 -30.52
C VAL A 613 -3.87 -18.90 -30.24
N THR A 614 -5.06 -18.36 -30.47
CA THR A 614 -5.39 -16.95 -30.23
C THR A 614 -6.38 -16.79 -29.08
N GLU A 615 -7.26 -17.78 -28.90
CA GLU A 615 -8.23 -17.83 -27.81
C GLU A 615 -8.25 -19.22 -27.16
N LEU A 616 -8.76 -19.31 -25.94
CA LEU A 616 -8.84 -20.55 -25.14
C LEU A 616 -9.50 -21.71 -25.88
N ARG A 617 -10.51 -21.43 -26.71
CA ARG A 617 -11.24 -22.46 -27.46
C ARG A 617 -10.41 -23.10 -28.56
N ASP A 618 -9.40 -22.40 -29.08
CA ASP A 618 -8.51 -22.95 -30.11
C ASP A 618 -7.66 -24.11 -29.58
N VAL A 619 -7.64 -24.33 -28.25
CA VAL A 619 -6.91 -25.42 -27.60
C VAL A 619 -7.69 -26.74 -27.65
N ILE A 620 -9.01 -26.69 -27.89
CA ILE A 620 -9.83 -27.90 -28.04
C ILE A 620 -9.36 -28.69 -29.27
N GLY A 621 -9.17 -30.00 -29.09
CA GLY A 621 -8.60 -30.93 -30.05
C GLY A 621 -7.08 -31.08 -29.98
N LYS A 622 -6.39 -30.38 -29.07
CA LYS A 622 -4.92 -30.39 -28.95
C LYS A 622 -4.43 -31.15 -27.72
N ARG A 623 -3.14 -31.46 -27.72
CA ARG A 623 -2.42 -31.99 -26.56
C ARG A 623 -2.05 -30.87 -25.60
N VAL A 624 -2.39 -31.03 -24.33
CA VAL A 624 -2.15 -30.04 -23.28
C VAL A 624 -1.54 -30.68 -22.05
N MET A 625 -0.75 -29.87 -21.33
CA MET A 625 -0.44 -30.10 -19.92
C MET A 625 -1.06 -28.98 -19.09
N LEU A 626 -1.44 -29.29 -17.85
CA LEU A 626 -2.00 -28.32 -16.91
C LEU A 626 -0.95 -28.00 -15.84
N GLU A 627 -0.39 -26.80 -15.86
CA GLU A 627 0.54 -26.30 -14.83
C GLU A 627 -0.22 -25.49 -13.78
N PRO A 628 -0.18 -25.82 -12.48
CA PRO A 628 -0.82 -25.00 -11.46
C PRO A 628 -0.20 -23.60 -11.39
N PHE A 629 -1.01 -22.56 -11.26
CA PHE A 629 -0.59 -21.16 -11.34
C PHE A 629 0.59 -20.80 -10.42
N SER A 630 0.58 -21.26 -9.16
CA SER A 630 1.62 -20.98 -8.16
C SER A 630 2.77 -22.00 -8.11
N PHE A 631 2.76 -23.02 -8.98
CA PHE A 631 3.79 -24.06 -9.07
C PHE A 631 4.41 -24.14 -10.48
N PRO A 632 5.07 -23.07 -10.96
CA PRO A 632 5.66 -23.07 -12.29
C PRO A 632 6.70 -24.19 -12.45
N GLY A 633 6.63 -24.93 -13.55
CA GLY A 633 7.46 -26.11 -13.82
C GLY A 633 6.91 -27.43 -13.28
N MET A 634 5.79 -27.43 -12.57
CA MET A 634 5.05 -28.64 -12.19
C MET A 634 3.77 -28.77 -13.01
N VAL A 635 3.29 -29.99 -13.22
CA VAL A 635 2.12 -30.29 -14.05
C VAL A 635 1.23 -31.34 -13.42
N LEU A 636 -0.03 -31.36 -13.85
CA LEU A 636 -0.98 -32.42 -13.54
C LEU A 636 -0.51 -33.75 -14.14
N GLY A 637 -0.21 -34.73 -13.30
CA GLY A 637 0.18 -36.08 -13.68
C GLY A 637 -0.89 -37.13 -13.36
N ASN A 638 -0.89 -38.21 -14.13
CA ASN A 638 -1.69 -39.42 -13.89
C ASN A 638 -0.80 -40.67 -13.85
N LYS A 639 -1.15 -41.63 -12.97
CA LYS A 639 -0.45 -42.92 -12.79
C LYS A 639 -1.15 -44.09 -13.50
N GLY A 640 -2.14 -43.81 -14.33
CA GLY A 640 -2.97 -44.82 -15.00
C GLY A 640 -4.37 -44.95 -14.42
N LYS A 641 -5.08 -45.97 -14.88
CA LYS A 641 -6.52 -46.17 -14.63
C LYS A 641 -6.85 -46.29 -13.13
N ASP A 642 -7.89 -45.57 -12.72
CA ASP A 642 -8.46 -45.51 -11.36
C ASP A 642 -7.51 -44.98 -10.27
N GLU A 643 -6.31 -44.54 -10.67
CA GLU A 643 -5.36 -43.85 -9.80
C GLU A 643 -5.69 -42.37 -9.69
N LYS A 644 -5.34 -41.80 -8.54
CA LYS A 644 -5.55 -40.38 -8.22
C LYS A 644 -4.65 -39.49 -9.06
N LEU A 645 -5.13 -38.29 -9.35
CA LEU A 645 -4.33 -37.26 -10.00
C LEU A 645 -3.48 -36.50 -8.97
N GLU A 646 -2.26 -36.18 -9.36
CA GLU A 646 -1.30 -35.46 -8.50
C GLU A 646 -0.49 -34.45 -9.31
N ILE A 647 0.11 -33.49 -8.62
CA ILE A 647 1.03 -32.53 -9.22
C ILE A 647 2.45 -33.10 -9.16
N ALA A 648 3.12 -33.18 -10.31
CA ALA A 648 4.45 -33.73 -10.45
C ALA A 648 5.39 -32.78 -11.20
N ASP A 649 6.70 -33.03 -11.13
CA ASP A 649 7.67 -32.34 -11.98
C ASP A 649 7.38 -32.66 -13.45
N ALA A 650 7.34 -31.64 -14.31
CA ALA A 650 7.07 -31.78 -15.73
C ALA A 650 8.07 -32.68 -16.47
N ASN A 651 9.27 -32.90 -15.91
CA ASN A 651 10.29 -33.78 -16.48
C ASN A 651 10.29 -35.20 -15.87
N SER A 652 9.37 -35.50 -14.96
CA SER A 652 9.29 -36.82 -14.33
C SER A 652 8.72 -37.86 -15.30
N GLU A 653 9.44 -38.94 -15.53
CA GLU A 653 8.95 -40.10 -16.29
C GLU A 653 7.97 -40.99 -15.48
N ALA A 654 7.78 -40.70 -14.18
CA ALA A 654 6.91 -41.49 -13.31
C ALA A 654 5.41 -41.24 -13.54
N HIS A 655 5.05 -40.18 -14.29
CA HIS A 655 3.66 -39.82 -14.56
C HIS A 655 3.46 -39.46 -16.03
N SER A 656 2.30 -39.82 -16.56
CA SER A 656 1.81 -39.24 -17.79
C SER A 656 1.19 -37.87 -17.47
N SER A 657 1.66 -36.81 -18.12
CA SER A 657 1.24 -35.43 -17.81
C SER A 657 0.52 -34.73 -18.96
N GLU A 658 0.43 -35.40 -20.12
CA GLU A 658 -0.25 -34.89 -21.29
C GLU A 658 -1.68 -35.45 -21.40
N PHE A 659 -2.60 -34.59 -21.82
CA PHE A 659 -4.00 -34.93 -22.07
C PHE A 659 -4.42 -34.41 -23.45
N TYR A 660 -5.33 -35.11 -24.12
CA TYR A 660 -6.10 -34.50 -25.21
C TYR A 660 -7.27 -33.72 -24.60
N LEU A 661 -7.30 -32.41 -24.86
CA LEU A 661 -8.45 -31.59 -24.53
C LEU A 661 -9.51 -31.78 -25.62
N VAL A 662 -10.66 -32.35 -25.30
CA VAL A 662 -11.74 -32.61 -26.27
C VAL A 662 -13.03 -31.89 -25.85
N GLU A 663 -13.99 -31.78 -26.77
CA GLU A 663 -15.35 -31.32 -26.42
C GLU A 663 -15.94 -32.22 -25.32
N GLY A 664 -16.71 -31.62 -24.41
CA GLY A 664 -17.27 -32.31 -23.27
C GLY A 664 -18.12 -33.51 -23.68
N LEU A 665 -17.91 -34.64 -22.99
CA LEU A 665 -18.64 -35.87 -23.25
C LEU A 665 -20.15 -35.74 -22.99
N ASP A 666 -20.55 -34.80 -22.15
CA ASP A 666 -21.95 -34.51 -21.84
C ASP A 666 -22.72 -33.77 -22.96
N GLY A 667 -22.03 -33.37 -24.03
CA GLY A 667 -22.60 -32.69 -25.18
C GLY A 667 -23.10 -31.27 -24.89
N LYS A 668 -22.82 -30.71 -23.70
CA LYS A 668 -23.18 -29.33 -23.35
C LYS A 668 -22.21 -28.36 -24.02
N ASN A 669 -22.72 -27.23 -24.48
CA ASN A 669 -21.86 -26.22 -25.11
C ASN A 669 -20.95 -25.57 -24.05
N GLY A 670 -19.65 -25.46 -24.36
CA GLY A 670 -18.65 -24.85 -23.47
C GLY A 670 -18.07 -25.80 -22.41
N THR A 671 -18.46 -27.07 -22.40
CA THR A 671 -17.79 -28.10 -21.59
C THR A 671 -16.65 -28.76 -22.39
N VAL A 672 -15.65 -29.24 -21.66
CA VAL A 672 -14.48 -29.96 -22.19
C VAL A 672 -14.18 -31.17 -21.33
N SER A 673 -13.48 -32.14 -21.90
CA SER A 673 -12.98 -33.31 -21.18
C SER A 673 -11.48 -33.48 -21.41
N LEU A 674 -10.77 -33.93 -20.38
CA LEU A 674 -9.33 -34.19 -20.42
C LEU A 674 -9.11 -35.69 -20.61
N ALA A 675 -8.86 -36.12 -21.85
CA ALA A 675 -8.64 -37.52 -22.19
C ALA A 675 -7.17 -37.92 -22.00
N SER A 676 -6.92 -39.08 -21.39
CA SER A 676 -5.57 -39.64 -21.26
C SER A 676 -4.99 -40.00 -22.62
N ILE A 677 -3.71 -39.68 -22.84
CA ILE A 677 -3.00 -40.09 -24.06
C ILE A 677 -2.62 -41.57 -24.01
N ASP A 678 -2.23 -42.08 -22.84
CA ASP A 678 -1.70 -43.43 -22.69
C ASP A 678 -2.78 -44.49 -22.40
N ASN A 679 -3.98 -44.06 -22.02
CA ASN A 679 -5.09 -44.95 -21.67
C ASN A 679 -6.34 -44.61 -22.49
N GLU A 680 -6.52 -45.31 -23.61
CA GLU A 680 -7.64 -45.07 -24.53
C GLU A 680 -9.01 -45.20 -23.83
N GLY A 681 -9.86 -44.19 -23.98
CA GLY A 681 -11.20 -44.15 -23.38
C GLY A 681 -11.22 -43.74 -21.90
N CYS A 682 -10.10 -43.27 -21.36
CA CYS A 682 -9.98 -42.80 -19.98
C CYS A 682 -9.89 -41.27 -19.90
N PHE A 683 -10.58 -40.68 -18.92
CA PHE A 683 -10.73 -39.24 -18.74
C PHE A 683 -10.51 -38.85 -17.28
N VAL A 684 -10.14 -37.59 -17.06
CA VAL A 684 -10.20 -36.99 -15.72
C VAL A 684 -11.65 -37.03 -15.24
N TYR A 685 -11.85 -37.59 -14.04
CA TYR A 685 -13.16 -37.95 -13.50
C TYR A 685 -13.29 -37.45 -12.06
N SER A 686 -14.36 -36.72 -11.78
CA SER A 686 -14.71 -36.19 -10.44
C SER A 686 -15.82 -36.98 -9.72
N GLY A 687 -16.62 -37.74 -10.47
CA GLY A 687 -17.86 -38.35 -9.97
C GLY A 687 -19.09 -37.46 -10.14
N VAL A 688 -20.27 -38.01 -9.81
CA VAL A 688 -21.54 -37.26 -9.74
C VAL A 688 -21.95 -37.05 -8.29
N ASN A 689 -22.52 -35.89 -7.96
CA ASN A 689 -23.04 -35.54 -6.62
C ASN A 689 -21.99 -35.64 -5.49
N TYR A 690 -20.82 -35.04 -5.69
CA TYR A 690 -19.73 -35.00 -4.71
C TYR A 690 -19.80 -33.79 -3.78
N GLU A 691 -19.03 -33.85 -2.69
CA GLU A 691 -18.80 -32.75 -1.73
C GLU A 691 -17.39 -32.15 -1.90
N SER A 692 -17.13 -30.98 -1.29
CA SER A 692 -15.82 -30.32 -1.29
C SER A 692 -14.74 -31.27 -0.77
N GLY A 693 -13.56 -31.29 -1.40
CA GLY A 693 -12.46 -32.19 -1.04
C GLY A 693 -12.48 -33.54 -1.76
N SER A 694 -13.45 -33.78 -2.64
CA SER A 694 -13.51 -35.01 -3.43
C SER A 694 -12.35 -35.07 -4.42
N GLN A 695 -11.52 -36.13 -4.31
CA GLN A 695 -10.32 -36.29 -5.13
C GLN A 695 -10.65 -36.74 -6.55
N LEU A 696 -9.97 -36.13 -7.52
CA LEU A 696 -10.08 -36.52 -8.93
C LEU A 696 -9.14 -37.67 -9.23
N LYS A 697 -9.57 -38.50 -10.17
CA LYS A 697 -8.82 -39.66 -10.66
C LYS A 697 -8.95 -39.77 -12.16
N LEU A 698 -8.15 -40.65 -12.76
CA LEU A 698 -8.38 -41.08 -14.13
C LEU A 698 -9.39 -42.24 -14.13
N SER A 699 -10.49 -42.14 -14.87
CA SER A 699 -11.46 -43.24 -14.99
C SER A 699 -11.85 -43.51 -16.45
N CYS A 700 -12.22 -44.75 -16.77
CA CYS A 700 -12.40 -45.19 -18.15
C CYS A 700 -13.84 -45.59 -18.43
N LYS A 701 -14.37 -45.13 -19.56
CA LYS A 701 -15.73 -45.46 -19.99
C LYS A 701 -15.82 -46.94 -20.32
N SER A 702 -16.74 -47.66 -19.69
CA SER A 702 -17.03 -49.05 -20.03
C SER A 702 -17.70 -49.11 -21.40
N LYS A 703 -17.22 -49.98 -22.31
CA LYS A 703 -17.84 -50.21 -23.63
C LYS A 703 -19.28 -50.72 -23.56
N LEU A 704 -19.78 -51.09 -22.38
CA LEU A 704 -21.07 -51.74 -22.15
C LEU A 704 -22.14 -50.83 -21.50
N SER A 705 -21.83 -49.58 -21.12
CA SER A 705 -22.78 -48.70 -20.43
C SER A 705 -22.98 -47.37 -21.17
N LEU A 706 -24.23 -47.09 -21.56
CA LEU A 706 -24.75 -45.75 -21.84
C LEU A 706 -25.00 -45.07 -20.49
N ASP A 707 -23.94 -44.58 -19.84
CA ASP A 707 -24.03 -43.97 -18.52
C ASP A 707 -23.84 -42.45 -18.65
N ASP A 708 -24.95 -41.72 -18.77
CA ASP A 708 -24.97 -40.25 -18.81
C ASP A 708 -24.24 -39.65 -17.58
N GLY A 709 -24.19 -40.39 -16.46
CA GLY A 709 -23.46 -39.99 -15.26
C GLY A 709 -21.94 -39.98 -15.44
N PHE A 710 -21.37 -40.87 -16.27
CA PHE A 710 -19.93 -40.85 -16.56
C PHE A 710 -19.55 -39.65 -17.42
N ASP A 711 -20.39 -39.34 -18.41
CA ASP A 711 -20.17 -38.24 -19.34
C ASP A 711 -20.27 -36.90 -18.61
N GLU A 712 -21.24 -36.74 -17.70
CA GLU A 712 -21.31 -35.58 -16.81
C GLU A 712 -20.11 -35.50 -15.85
N ALA A 713 -19.74 -36.59 -15.20
CA ALA A 713 -18.62 -36.63 -14.25
C ALA A 713 -17.23 -36.36 -14.88
N SER A 714 -17.11 -36.46 -16.20
CA SER A 714 -15.87 -36.25 -16.94
C SER A 714 -15.86 -34.97 -17.79
N SER A 715 -16.93 -34.17 -17.73
CA SER A 715 -17.08 -32.92 -18.49
C SER A 715 -17.03 -31.71 -17.58
N PHE A 716 -16.17 -30.75 -17.90
CA PHE A 716 -15.93 -29.56 -17.08
C PHE A 716 -16.19 -28.30 -17.91
N VAL A 717 -16.81 -27.29 -17.33
CA VAL A 717 -16.84 -25.95 -17.92
C VAL A 717 -15.42 -25.40 -17.84
N MET A 718 -14.90 -24.90 -18.97
CA MET A 718 -13.58 -24.27 -19.03
C MET A 718 -13.76 -22.76 -19.16
N GLU A 719 -13.34 -22.04 -18.13
CA GLU A 719 -13.44 -20.58 -18.04
C GLU A 719 -12.04 -19.96 -17.96
N SER A 720 -11.95 -18.65 -18.15
CA SER A 720 -10.72 -17.90 -17.84
C SER A 720 -10.34 -18.11 -16.37
N GLY A 721 -9.04 -18.21 -16.10
CA GLY A 721 -8.51 -18.47 -14.76
C GLY A 721 -9.04 -17.50 -13.70
N ALA A 722 -9.34 -18.03 -12.51
CA ALA A 722 -9.75 -17.25 -11.36
C ALA A 722 -8.65 -16.27 -10.88
N SER A 723 -7.39 -16.56 -11.19
CA SER A 723 -6.22 -15.70 -10.98
C SER A 723 -5.56 -15.32 -12.30
N GLN A 724 -4.84 -14.20 -12.31
CA GLN A 724 -4.07 -13.71 -13.46
C GLN A 724 -2.65 -13.32 -13.04
N TYR A 725 -1.69 -13.48 -13.96
CA TYR A 725 -0.35 -12.94 -13.75
C TYR A 725 -0.38 -11.42 -13.81
N HIS A 726 0.32 -10.80 -12.86
CA HIS A 726 0.54 -9.36 -12.85
C HIS A 726 1.51 -9.00 -14.01
N PRO A 727 1.40 -7.81 -14.65
CA PRO A 727 2.36 -7.37 -15.67
C PRO A 727 3.83 -7.40 -15.23
N ILE A 728 4.06 -7.28 -13.91
CA ILE A 728 5.36 -7.39 -13.24
C ILE A 728 5.47 -8.75 -12.54
N SER A 729 5.28 -9.85 -13.28
CA SER A 729 5.44 -11.20 -12.74
C SER A 729 6.74 -11.85 -13.20
N PHE A 730 7.32 -12.65 -12.29
CA PHE A 730 8.55 -13.40 -12.52
C PHE A 730 8.41 -14.84 -11.98
N VAL A 731 9.16 -15.77 -12.55
CA VAL A 731 9.38 -17.11 -11.97
C VAL A 731 10.79 -17.17 -11.42
N THR A 732 10.95 -17.60 -10.17
CA THR A 732 12.27 -17.81 -9.54
C THR A 732 12.49 -19.28 -9.19
N LYS A 733 13.74 -19.76 -9.28
CA LYS A 733 14.13 -21.13 -8.93
C LYS A 733 14.31 -21.31 -7.43
N GLY A 734 13.46 -22.12 -6.82
CA GLY A 734 13.62 -22.54 -5.43
C GLY A 734 14.36 -23.86 -5.27
N LEU A 735 14.60 -24.26 -4.02
CA LEU A 735 15.24 -25.54 -3.70
C LEU A 735 14.33 -26.73 -4.02
N THR A 736 13.07 -26.67 -3.60
CA THR A 736 12.07 -27.75 -3.71
C THR A 736 11.09 -27.53 -4.86
N ARG A 737 10.78 -26.28 -5.18
CA ARG A 737 9.89 -25.85 -6.27
C ARG A 737 10.28 -24.47 -6.77
N ASN A 738 9.83 -24.10 -7.96
CA ASN A 738 9.92 -22.70 -8.40
C ASN A 738 8.80 -21.86 -7.76
N PHE A 739 9.01 -20.55 -7.67
CA PHE A 739 8.02 -19.61 -7.15
C PHE A 739 7.57 -18.62 -8.22
N LEU A 740 6.27 -18.32 -8.23
CA LEU A 740 5.72 -17.18 -8.96
C LEU A 740 5.78 -15.94 -8.07
N LEU A 741 6.36 -14.86 -8.58
CA LEU A 741 6.52 -13.57 -7.92
C LEU A 741 5.65 -12.50 -8.56
N ALA A 742 5.13 -11.59 -7.74
CA ALA A 742 4.43 -10.37 -8.15
C ALA A 742 4.69 -9.24 -7.14
N PRO A 743 4.39 -7.96 -7.44
CA PRO A 743 4.56 -6.87 -6.48
C PRO A 743 3.70 -7.09 -5.23
N LEU A 744 4.22 -6.82 -4.03
CA LEU A 744 3.49 -7.01 -2.77
C LEU A 744 2.13 -6.28 -2.73
N LEU A 745 2.04 -5.12 -3.39
CA LEU A 745 0.80 -4.35 -3.49
C LEU A 745 -0.33 -5.07 -4.26
N SER A 746 -0.01 -6.08 -5.09
CA SER A 746 -1.03 -6.82 -5.85
C SER A 746 -1.73 -7.92 -5.06
N PHE A 747 -1.18 -8.31 -3.90
CA PHE A 747 -1.74 -9.35 -3.05
C PHE A 747 -2.90 -8.80 -2.20
N VAL A 748 -3.96 -9.60 -2.04
CA VAL A 748 -5.14 -9.29 -1.24
C VAL A 748 -5.23 -10.27 -0.06
N ASP A 749 -5.87 -11.43 -0.23
CA ASP A 749 -6.01 -12.43 0.83
C ASP A 749 -5.05 -13.62 0.63
N GLU A 750 -4.37 -13.69 -0.52
CA GLU A 750 -3.43 -14.77 -0.83
C GLU A 750 -2.25 -14.81 0.17
N SER A 751 -1.74 -16.01 0.39
CA SER A 751 -0.55 -16.27 1.17
C SER A 751 0.71 -15.95 0.34
N TYR A 752 1.65 -15.25 0.95
CA TYR A 752 2.87 -14.80 0.30
C TYR A 752 4.11 -14.85 1.20
N THR A 753 5.27 -14.81 0.55
CA THR A 753 6.59 -14.70 1.19
C THR A 753 7.37 -13.55 0.56
N VAL A 754 7.87 -12.62 1.39
CA VAL A 754 8.63 -11.43 0.95
C VAL A 754 10.14 -11.63 1.03
N TYR A 755 10.60 -12.23 2.13
CA TYR A 755 12.01 -12.51 2.38
C TYR A 755 12.31 -13.98 2.13
N PHE A 756 13.44 -14.25 1.48
CA PHE A 756 13.87 -15.58 1.07
C PHE A 756 15.24 -15.91 1.62
N ASN A 757 15.47 -17.18 1.91
CA ASN A 757 16.77 -17.69 2.27
C ASN A 757 17.53 -18.15 1.01
N PHE A 758 18.69 -17.56 0.74
CA PHE A 758 19.51 -17.85 -0.44
C PHE A 758 20.61 -18.91 -0.19
N ASN A 759 20.70 -19.46 1.03
CA ASN A 759 21.76 -20.41 1.39
C ASN A 759 21.51 -21.86 0.93
N ALA A 760 20.49 -22.11 0.11
CA ALA A 760 20.11 -23.46 -0.34
C ALA A 760 20.88 -23.96 -1.57
#